data_AF-U2RHL2-F1
#
_entry.id   AF-U2RHL2-F1
#
_cell.length_a   1.000
_cell.length_b   1.000
_cell.length_c   1.000
_cell.angle_alpha   90.00
_cell.angle_beta   90.00
_cell.angle_gamma   90.00
#
_symmetry.space_group_name_H-M   'P 1'
#
loop_
_entity.id
_entity.type
_entity.pdbx_description
1 polymer ?
#
loop_
_entity_poly.entity_id
_entity_poly.type
_entity_poly.pdbx_seq_one_letter_code
_entity_poly.pdbx_strand_id
1 'polypeptide(L)'
;MKMHNQLGEDLEKIISGIVDVEKNDINNENANMSSMTPAGQMMRFASEVSKMYTLENLVSPEFKEAHNNGEIHIHDLDYYPSKTTTCLQYDLADMFEHGFQTKHGFIREAKSITTYATLATIIFQTNQNEQHGGQSIPAFDFYMAKGVLKSFRRHFRYRILSFLSLDYVDETNKEVKSFINENIHTILPDDATITETAEHFKIPRDQIKRLMEIAYDDTRLETYQAMEGFLHNLNTMHSRGGNQVVFSSINYGTDTSEEGRMVIRELLKATEDGLGKRETPIFPIQIFKVKEGLNYTEEDYGYAMENFEEVMNQAAEELNGDIENTAAHMENKKKFKAPNFDLLLLACHTTSRRLFPNFVFLDTEFNRHEKWDINDPLKYKYEVATMGCRTRVFENLHGEKTSLGRGNLSFTSINFPRIAIEVRKKVEKEIEEMKQAGKFSDEQEEINKKCELLVKGFQEKVKEMTYFTAKQLHERYSFQRTALAKQFPFMRANNLWKGMINASPNSELGDVLLSGTLGIGFVGGSNAMYALFDADHGSSELAYNTLYDTVKMMDDIAAELKEKYGLNYSILATPAESLAGRFLRIDREKFGEITNVTDRDYYINSFHIDVKENIGIFEKIRKEAPFHKLTAGGHITYVELDGEARKNVRVILKIVKAMKDTGIGYGSINHPIDKCRDCGTETIIGDECPICGSHNISKIRRITGYLTGDLDSWNSAKKAEEKDRVKHGMK
;
A
#
# COMPACT_ATOMS: atom_id res chain seq x y z
N MET A 1 -33.70 31.15 2.71
CA MET A 1 -34.39 30.90 3.99
C MET A 1 -34.85 29.44 4.12
N LYS A 2 -35.62 28.85 3.19
CA LYS A 2 -36.00 27.41 3.24
C LYS A 2 -34.80 26.43 3.17
N MET A 3 -33.81 26.66 2.30
CA MET A 3 -32.63 25.80 2.18
C MET A 3 -31.73 25.81 3.43
N HIS A 4 -31.63 26.94 4.14
CA HIS A 4 -30.87 27.02 5.40
C HIS A 4 -31.56 26.29 6.56
N ASN A 5 -32.89 26.26 6.58
CA ASN A 5 -33.63 25.49 7.60
C ASN A 5 -33.46 23.98 7.39
N GLN A 6 -33.52 23.51 6.14
CA GLN A 6 -33.38 22.08 5.84
C GLN A 6 -31.96 21.55 6.09
N LEU A 7 -30.93 22.33 5.74
CA LEU A 7 -29.54 22.01 6.07
C LEU A 7 -29.30 21.94 7.60
N GLY A 8 -29.99 22.81 8.36
CA GLY A 8 -29.94 22.82 9.82
C GLY A 8 -30.60 21.59 10.44
N GLU A 9 -31.78 21.20 9.94
CA GLU A 9 -32.51 20.00 10.39
C GLU A 9 -31.74 18.69 10.08
N ASP A 10 -31.13 18.59 8.89
CA ASP A 10 -30.32 17.43 8.52
C ASP A 10 -29.04 17.31 9.37
N LEU A 11 -28.37 18.44 9.64
CA LEU A 11 -27.19 18.47 10.51
C LEU A 11 -27.55 18.10 11.97
N GLU A 12 -28.67 18.61 12.48
CA GLU A 12 -29.15 18.28 13.83
C GLU A 12 -29.40 16.78 13.98
N LYS A 13 -30.01 16.15 12.97
CA LYS A 13 -30.24 14.70 12.95
C LYS A 13 -28.92 13.91 12.93
N ILE A 14 -27.96 14.32 12.10
CA ILE A 14 -26.63 13.67 12.02
C ILE A 14 -25.88 13.80 13.35
N ILE A 15 -25.85 15.01 13.92
CA ILE A 15 -25.19 15.27 15.21
C ILE A 15 -25.84 14.43 16.31
N SER A 16 -27.17 14.35 16.36
CA SER A 16 -27.88 13.53 17.34
C SER A 16 -27.50 12.05 17.24
N GLY A 17 -27.45 11.49 16.02
CA GLY A 17 -27.03 10.09 15.82
C GLY A 17 -25.57 9.80 16.24
N ILE A 18 -24.67 10.79 16.18
CA ILE A 18 -23.30 10.67 16.70
C ILE A 18 -23.29 10.69 18.24
N VAL A 19 -24.13 11.54 18.86
CA VAL A 19 -24.27 11.64 20.31
C VAL A 19 -24.85 10.36 20.90
N ASP A 20 -25.83 9.76 20.24
CA ASP A 20 -26.52 8.54 20.68
C ASP A 20 -25.73 7.25 20.41
N VAL A 21 -24.54 7.35 19.76
CA VAL A 21 -23.64 6.21 19.46
C VAL A 21 -24.36 5.09 18.70
N GLU A 22 -25.22 5.45 17.75
CA GLU A 22 -25.99 4.47 16.99
C GLU A 22 -25.09 3.58 16.12
N LYS A 23 -25.32 2.26 16.06
CA LYS A 23 -24.62 1.43 15.06
C LYS A 23 -25.20 1.71 13.67
N ASN A 24 -24.44 2.38 12.82
CA ASN A 24 -24.79 2.65 11.43
C ASN A 24 -23.56 2.65 10.52
N ASP A 25 -23.74 2.56 9.20
CA ASP A 25 -22.62 2.54 8.24
C ASP A 25 -21.85 3.86 8.22
N ILE A 26 -22.49 4.98 8.58
CA ILE A 26 -21.81 6.27 8.79
C ILE A 26 -20.76 6.08 9.89
N ASN A 27 -21.10 5.39 10.97
CA ASN A 27 -20.25 5.05 12.10
C ASN A 27 -19.11 4.05 11.78
N ASN A 28 -19.14 3.39 10.62
CA ASN A 28 -18.12 2.43 10.17
C ASN A 28 -17.54 2.78 8.77
N GLU A 29 -17.52 4.06 8.35
CA GLU A 29 -16.96 4.48 7.04
C GLU A 29 -15.46 4.17 6.88
N ASN A 30 -14.70 4.12 7.97
CA ASN A 30 -13.27 3.84 8.00
C ASN A 30 -12.98 2.83 9.13
N ALA A 31 -12.65 1.58 8.76
CA ALA A 31 -12.42 0.50 9.73
C ALA A 31 -11.23 0.76 10.68
N ASN A 32 -10.35 1.70 10.33
CA ASN A 32 -9.21 2.11 11.15
C ASN A 32 -9.56 3.22 12.18
N MET A 33 -10.83 3.65 12.27
CA MET A 33 -11.28 4.71 13.17
C MET A 33 -12.43 4.24 14.07
N SER A 34 -12.24 4.30 15.40
CA SER A 34 -13.31 3.94 16.35
C SER A 34 -14.28 5.09 16.60
N SER A 35 -15.36 5.15 15.84
CA SER A 35 -16.40 6.20 15.90
C SER A 35 -17.00 6.48 17.28
N MET A 36 -16.96 5.50 18.18
CA MET A 36 -17.63 5.54 19.48
C MET A 36 -16.83 6.23 20.59
N THR A 37 -15.54 6.53 20.37
CA THR A 37 -14.73 7.21 21.39
C THR A 37 -15.01 8.72 21.38
N PRO A 38 -14.82 9.45 22.49
CA PRO A 38 -14.99 10.90 22.50
C PRO A 38 -14.17 11.65 21.44
N ALA A 39 -12.92 11.22 21.20
CA ALA A 39 -12.09 11.78 20.12
C ALA A 39 -12.66 11.46 18.72
N GLY A 40 -13.19 10.24 18.55
CA GLY A 40 -13.89 9.84 17.33
C GLY A 40 -15.15 10.64 17.05
N GLN A 41 -15.96 10.91 18.07
CA GLN A 41 -17.15 11.75 17.94
C GLN A 41 -16.78 13.17 17.53
N MET A 42 -15.76 13.78 18.16
CA MET A 42 -15.27 15.11 17.78
C MET A 42 -14.81 15.17 16.33
N MET A 43 -14.08 14.16 15.88
CA MET A 43 -13.63 14.06 14.49
C MET A 43 -14.81 13.91 13.52
N ARG A 44 -15.86 13.19 13.91
CA ARG A 44 -17.09 13.06 13.11
C ARG A 44 -17.86 14.36 12.98
N PHE A 45 -18.04 15.08 14.08
CA PHE A 45 -18.66 16.41 14.02
C PHE A 45 -17.92 17.31 13.04
N ALA A 46 -16.59 17.34 13.11
CA ALA A 46 -15.76 18.10 12.18
C ALA A 46 -15.92 17.60 10.73
N SER A 47 -15.89 16.28 10.52
CA SER A 47 -16.03 15.66 9.19
C SER A 47 -17.34 16.02 8.52
N GLU A 48 -18.48 15.81 9.19
CA GLU A 48 -19.80 16.04 8.59
C GLU A 48 -20.04 17.51 8.30
N VAL A 49 -19.68 18.40 9.23
CA VAL A 49 -19.75 19.85 9.01
C VAL A 49 -18.86 20.29 7.85
N SER A 50 -17.63 19.75 7.74
CA SER A 50 -16.72 20.08 6.65
C SER A 50 -17.19 19.55 5.29
N LYS A 51 -17.77 18.34 5.21
CA LYS A 51 -18.36 17.80 3.98
C LYS A 51 -19.46 18.73 3.47
N MET A 52 -20.37 19.16 4.35
CA MET A 52 -21.44 20.09 4.02
C MET A 52 -20.91 21.45 3.57
N TYR A 53 -19.98 22.04 4.31
CA TYR A 53 -19.37 23.32 3.94
C TYR A 53 -18.69 23.26 2.58
N THR A 54 -17.97 22.18 2.30
CA THR A 54 -17.26 21.95 1.04
C THR A 54 -18.22 21.91 -0.14
N LEU A 55 -19.27 21.11 -0.06
CA LEU A 55 -20.24 20.95 -1.15
C LEU A 55 -21.04 22.23 -1.40
N GLU A 56 -21.30 23.04 -0.37
CA GLU A 56 -22.06 24.28 -0.53
C GLU A 56 -21.20 25.48 -0.98
N ASN A 57 -19.91 25.52 -0.65
CA ASN A 57 -19.09 26.74 -0.78
C ASN A 57 -17.82 26.58 -1.63
N LEU A 58 -17.28 25.37 -1.78
CA LEU A 58 -15.94 25.16 -2.36
C LEU A 58 -15.95 24.32 -3.64
N VAL A 59 -17.06 23.65 -3.95
CA VAL A 59 -17.21 22.79 -5.12
C VAL A 59 -18.23 23.40 -6.06
N SER A 60 -17.88 23.50 -7.36
CA SER A 60 -18.83 24.00 -8.37
C SER A 60 -20.15 23.21 -8.38
N PRO A 61 -21.31 23.86 -8.63
CA PRO A 61 -22.63 23.22 -8.54
C PRO A 61 -22.77 21.94 -9.37
N GLU A 62 -22.18 21.91 -10.57
CA GLU A 62 -22.21 20.74 -11.47
C GLU A 62 -21.52 19.51 -10.85
N PHE A 63 -20.39 19.69 -10.17
CA PHE A 63 -19.66 18.59 -9.51
C PHE A 63 -20.33 18.15 -8.22
N LYS A 64 -20.92 19.10 -7.49
CA LYS A 64 -21.75 18.82 -6.31
C LYS A 64 -22.93 17.92 -6.68
N GLU A 65 -23.67 18.29 -7.73
CA GLU A 65 -24.82 17.52 -8.21
C GLU A 65 -24.39 16.11 -8.64
N ALA A 66 -23.34 15.99 -9.46
CA ALA A 66 -22.82 14.69 -9.88
C ALA A 66 -22.33 13.82 -8.70
N HIS A 67 -21.73 14.43 -7.67
CA HIS A 67 -21.34 13.72 -6.43
C HIS A 67 -22.56 13.18 -5.69
N ASN A 68 -23.58 14.03 -5.50
CA ASN A 68 -24.79 13.69 -4.75
C ASN A 68 -25.63 12.63 -5.48
N ASN A 69 -25.69 12.72 -6.81
CA ASN A 69 -26.41 11.76 -7.67
C ASN A 69 -25.67 10.43 -7.84
N GLY A 70 -24.43 10.31 -7.34
CA GLY A 70 -23.64 9.08 -7.44
C GLY A 70 -23.05 8.82 -8.83
N GLU A 71 -22.91 9.84 -9.66
CA GLU A 71 -22.25 9.75 -10.98
C GLU A 71 -20.72 9.76 -10.82
N ILE A 72 -20.24 10.63 -9.92
CA ILE A 72 -18.86 10.67 -9.46
C ILE A 72 -18.81 10.62 -7.94
N HIS A 73 -17.61 10.43 -7.40
CA HIS A 73 -17.34 10.58 -5.98
C HIS A 73 -16.02 11.31 -5.77
N ILE A 74 -16.14 12.54 -5.29
CA ILE A 74 -15.05 13.37 -4.79
C ILE A 74 -14.63 12.80 -3.43
N HIS A 75 -13.41 12.27 -3.34
CA HIS A 75 -12.89 11.66 -2.11
C HIS A 75 -12.43 12.72 -1.11
N ASP A 76 -12.47 12.37 0.18
CA ASP A 76 -11.93 13.17 1.29
C ASP A 76 -12.48 14.62 1.33
N LEU A 77 -13.80 14.76 1.14
CA LEU A 77 -14.50 16.05 1.15
C LEU A 77 -14.40 16.79 2.50
N ASP A 78 -14.32 16.04 3.60
CA ASP A 78 -14.09 16.55 4.95
C ASP A 78 -12.75 17.28 5.09
N TYR A 79 -11.73 16.83 4.37
CA TYR A 79 -10.40 17.45 4.36
C TYR A 79 -10.22 18.52 3.30
N TYR A 80 -11.10 18.60 2.30
CA TYR A 80 -11.04 19.57 1.20
C TYR A 80 -10.78 21.02 1.67
N PRO A 81 -11.48 21.57 2.69
CA PRO A 81 -11.30 22.97 3.12
C PRO A 81 -9.91 23.28 3.66
N SER A 82 -9.22 22.27 4.21
CA SER A 82 -7.88 22.41 4.76
C SER A 82 -6.80 22.53 3.68
N LYS A 83 -7.14 22.27 2.41
CA LYS A 83 -6.24 22.28 1.24
C LYS A 83 -5.09 21.26 1.32
N THR A 84 -5.20 20.32 2.25
CA THR A 84 -4.21 19.25 2.41
C THR A 84 -4.14 18.36 1.16
N THR A 85 -3.01 17.68 1.00
CA THR A 85 -2.79 16.64 -0.01
C THR A 85 -3.10 15.27 0.57
N THR A 86 -3.29 14.26 -0.29
CA THR A 86 -3.74 12.93 0.15
C THR A 86 -2.59 12.09 0.71
N CYS A 87 -1.61 11.71 -0.10
CA CYS A 87 -0.56 10.75 0.30
C CYS A 87 0.85 11.31 0.06
N LEU A 88 1.87 10.77 0.74
CA LEU A 88 3.29 11.14 0.52
C LEU A 88 4.25 9.96 0.77
N GLN A 89 5.32 9.91 -0.01
CA GLN A 89 6.45 9.01 0.19
C GLN A 89 7.66 9.77 0.74
N TYR A 90 8.19 9.35 1.88
CA TYR A 90 9.24 10.11 2.57
C TYR A 90 10.63 9.81 2.03
N ASP A 91 11.44 10.85 1.88
CA ASP A 91 12.88 10.70 1.72
C ASP A 91 13.58 10.93 3.05
N LEU A 92 13.91 9.84 3.76
CA LEU A 92 14.41 9.91 5.13
C LEU A 92 15.93 10.02 5.25
N ALA A 93 16.67 9.88 4.15
CA ALA A 93 18.13 9.83 4.18
C ALA A 93 18.76 11.06 4.85
N ASP A 94 18.27 12.25 4.51
CA ASP A 94 18.77 13.51 5.06
C ASP A 94 18.37 13.69 6.53
N MET A 95 17.11 13.39 6.86
CA MET A 95 16.55 13.56 8.20
C MET A 95 17.25 12.70 9.25
N PHE A 96 17.68 11.47 8.90
CA PHE A 96 18.38 10.62 9.85
C PHE A 96 19.84 11.02 10.07
N GLU A 97 20.51 11.57 9.05
CA GLU A 97 21.93 11.93 9.12
C GLU A 97 22.17 13.34 9.66
N HIS A 98 21.26 14.28 9.40
CA HIS A 98 21.41 15.68 9.81
C HIS A 98 20.40 16.10 10.89
N GLY A 99 19.47 15.22 11.25
CA GLY A 99 18.36 15.55 12.14
C GLY A 99 17.22 16.25 11.40
N PHE A 100 16.16 16.59 12.12
CA PHE A 100 14.97 17.20 11.52
C PHE A 100 14.19 18.08 12.50
N GLN A 101 13.47 19.06 11.98
CA GLN A 101 12.69 20.00 12.77
C GLN A 101 11.30 19.44 13.12
N THR A 102 10.92 19.58 14.39
CA THR A 102 9.56 19.33 14.88
C THR A 102 8.98 20.61 15.46
N LYS A 103 7.71 20.58 15.87
CA LYS A 103 7.04 21.74 16.50
C LYS A 103 7.79 22.33 17.69
N HIS A 104 8.47 21.50 18.49
CA HIS A 104 9.08 21.91 19.76
C HIS A 104 10.61 21.95 19.73
N GLY A 105 11.24 21.73 18.58
CA GLY A 105 12.69 21.81 18.47
C GLY A 105 13.27 20.96 17.33
N PHE A 106 14.60 21.00 17.24
CA PHE A 106 15.37 20.26 16.26
C PHE A 106 15.85 18.93 16.84
N ILE A 107 15.48 17.83 16.19
CA ILE A 107 15.90 16.47 16.54
C ILE A 107 17.30 16.25 16.01
N ARG A 108 18.19 15.67 16.83
CA ARG A 108 19.57 15.37 16.44
C ARG A 108 19.65 14.11 15.57
N GLU A 109 20.77 13.95 14.88
CA GLU A 109 21.12 12.73 14.16
C GLU A 109 20.96 11.47 15.04
N ALA A 110 20.34 10.44 14.47
CA ALA A 110 20.17 9.16 15.14
C ALA A 110 21.48 8.36 15.20
N LYS A 111 21.70 7.65 16.33
CA LYS A 111 22.98 6.98 16.63
C LYS A 111 22.89 5.46 16.81
N SER A 112 21.71 4.86 16.62
CA SER A 112 21.51 3.39 16.67
C SER A 112 20.24 2.99 15.94
N ILE A 113 20.14 1.72 15.52
CA ILE A 113 18.97 1.19 14.81
C ILE A 113 17.66 1.41 15.58
N THR A 114 17.66 1.25 16.90
CA THR A 114 16.49 1.55 17.75
C THR A 114 16.03 3.00 17.62
N THR A 115 16.96 3.96 17.59
CA THR A 115 16.61 5.37 17.40
C THR A 115 16.10 5.63 15.98
N TYR A 116 16.67 5.00 14.95
CA TYR A 116 16.17 5.12 13.58
C TYR A 116 14.72 4.65 13.47
N ALA A 117 14.43 3.45 13.98
CA ALA A 117 13.08 2.88 14.03
C ALA A 117 12.10 3.79 14.79
N THR A 118 12.51 4.30 15.95
CA THR A 118 11.69 5.22 16.77
C THR A 118 11.42 6.54 16.05
N LEU A 119 12.42 7.14 15.40
CA LEU A 119 12.22 8.39 14.67
C LEU A 119 11.37 8.18 13.41
N ALA A 120 11.45 7.03 12.75
CA ALA A 120 10.57 6.68 11.63
C ALA A 120 9.09 6.70 12.04
N THR A 121 8.73 6.14 13.21
CA THR A 121 7.35 6.18 13.71
C THR A 121 6.90 7.60 14.05
N ILE A 122 7.78 8.42 14.63
CA ILE A 122 7.51 9.83 14.93
C ILE A 122 7.27 10.63 13.64
N ILE A 123 8.03 10.37 12.57
CA ILE A 123 7.86 11.04 11.28
C ILE A 123 6.50 10.69 10.67
N PHE A 124 6.14 9.41 10.64
CA PHE A 124 4.82 8.94 10.22
C PHE A 124 3.70 9.67 10.96
N GLN A 125 3.77 9.70 12.29
CA GLN A 125 2.75 10.37 13.11
C GLN A 125 2.67 11.86 12.88
N THR A 126 3.82 12.52 12.81
CA THR A 126 3.86 13.98 12.72
C THR A 126 3.27 14.41 11.39
N ASN A 127 3.64 13.74 10.31
CA ASN A 127 3.17 14.05 8.97
C ASN A 127 1.70 13.66 8.73
N GLN A 128 1.19 12.59 9.37
CA GLN A 128 -0.24 12.24 9.31
C GLN A 128 -1.15 13.33 9.93
N ASN A 129 -0.62 14.30 10.69
CA ASN A 129 -1.41 15.46 11.14
C ASN A 129 -1.49 16.57 10.08
N GLU A 130 -0.71 16.49 9.02
CA GLU A 130 -0.65 17.47 7.92
C GLU A 130 -1.28 16.90 6.63
N GLN A 131 -1.55 15.59 6.58
CA GLN A 131 -2.15 14.85 5.46
C GLN A 131 -3.17 13.81 5.92
N HIS A 132 -4.17 13.51 5.08
CA HIS A 132 -5.30 12.64 5.44
C HIS A 132 -5.18 11.20 4.92
N GLY A 133 -4.41 10.98 3.85
CA GLY A 133 -4.26 9.68 3.22
C GLY A 133 -3.04 8.90 3.69
N GLY A 134 -2.73 7.84 2.93
CA GLY A 134 -1.66 6.90 3.21
C GLY A 134 -0.27 7.49 3.12
N GLN A 135 0.60 7.07 4.04
CA GLN A 135 1.96 7.53 4.20
C GLN A 135 2.92 6.38 3.91
N SER A 136 4.07 6.64 3.26
CA SER A 136 4.99 5.56 2.89
C SER A 136 6.47 5.89 3.08
N ILE A 137 7.25 4.86 3.45
CA ILE A 137 8.71 4.87 3.30
C ILE A 137 9.07 4.01 2.08
N PRO A 138 9.64 4.59 1.01
CA PRO A 138 9.87 3.93 -0.28
C PRO A 138 11.10 2.99 -0.34
N ALA A 139 12.00 3.09 0.63
CA ALA A 139 13.27 2.35 0.66
C ALA A 139 13.71 2.09 2.12
N PHE A 140 12.86 1.38 2.86
CA PHE A 140 13.01 1.22 4.31
C PHE A 140 14.32 0.53 4.71
N ASP A 141 14.70 -0.51 3.98
CA ASP A 141 15.97 -1.23 4.11
C ASP A 141 17.19 -0.29 3.98
N PHE A 142 17.26 0.51 2.91
CA PHE A 142 18.36 1.47 2.70
C PHE A 142 18.46 2.53 3.80
N TYR A 143 17.32 3.05 4.26
CA TYR A 143 17.33 4.10 5.28
C TYR A 143 17.72 3.56 6.67
N MET A 144 17.28 2.34 6.99
CA MET A 144 17.59 1.71 8.27
C MET A 144 19.01 1.12 8.33
N ALA A 145 19.59 0.72 7.19
CA ALA A 145 20.92 0.11 7.10
C ALA A 145 22.02 0.92 7.84
N LYS A 146 22.00 2.25 7.71
CA LYS A 146 22.94 3.13 8.43
C LYS A 146 22.80 3.03 9.95
N GLY A 147 21.59 2.85 10.46
CA GLY A 147 21.31 2.64 11.88
C GLY A 147 21.92 1.33 12.38
N VAL A 148 21.86 0.26 11.57
CA VAL A 148 22.49 -1.03 11.87
C VAL A 148 24.00 -0.89 11.97
N LEU A 149 24.65 -0.25 11.00
CA LEU A 149 26.10 -0.01 11.03
C LEU A 149 26.53 0.80 12.26
N LYS A 150 25.77 1.84 12.64
CA LYS A 150 26.04 2.64 13.85
C LYS A 150 25.92 1.79 15.13
N SER A 151 24.93 0.90 15.20
CA SER A 151 24.79 -0.05 16.31
C SER A 151 25.95 -1.05 16.37
N PHE A 152 26.34 -1.64 15.24
CA PHE A 152 27.47 -2.57 15.17
C PHE A 152 28.78 -1.92 15.62
N ARG A 153 29.12 -0.76 15.06
CA ARG A 153 30.32 0.01 15.47
C ARG A 153 30.32 0.28 16.98
N ARG A 154 29.15 0.58 17.56
CA ARG A 154 29.00 0.81 18.99
C ARG A 154 29.25 -0.48 19.79
N HIS A 155 28.64 -1.59 19.41
CA HIS A 155 28.83 -2.88 20.08
C HIS A 155 30.28 -3.34 19.97
N PHE A 156 30.85 -3.34 18.76
CA PHE A 156 32.24 -3.72 18.52
C PHE A 156 33.22 -2.87 19.33
N ARG A 157 33.01 -1.54 19.39
CA ARG A 157 33.80 -0.65 20.26
C ARG A 157 33.78 -1.10 21.72
N TYR A 158 32.62 -1.44 22.26
CA TYR A 158 32.53 -1.90 23.65
C TYR A 158 33.17 -3.28 23.86
N ARG A 159 33.12 -4.17 22.86
CA ARG A 159 33.84 -5.45 22.90
C ARG A 159 35.36 -5.24 22.94
N ILE A 160 35.90 -4.33 22.12
CA ILE A 160 37.33 -3.97 22.14
C ILE A 160 37.76 -3.35 23.48
N LEU A 161 37.01 -2.36 23.98
CA LEU A 161 37.32 -1.73 25.27
C LEU A 161 37.31 -2.73 26.43
N SER A 162 36.32 -3.63 26.44
CA SER A 162 36.21 -4.68 27.45
C SER A 162 37.36 -5.67 27.35
N PHE A 163 37.74 -6.09 26.14
CA PHE A 163 38.85 -7.02 25.93
C PHE A 163 40.18 -6.44 26.43
N LEU A 164 40.43 -5.15 26.15
CA LEU A 164 41.65 -4.47 26.58
C LEU A 164 41.65 -4.09 28.07
N SER A 165 40.57 -4.39 28.82
CA SER A 165 40.40 -4.00 30.24
C SER A 165 40.65 -2.52 30.49
N LEU A 166 40.28 -1.67 29.51
CA LEU A 166 40.39 -0.23 29.64
C LEU A 166 39.17 0.27 30.40
N ASP A 167 39.36 0.82 31.61
CA ASP A 167 38.31 1.34 32.51
C ASP A 167 37.57 2.55 31.90
N TYR A 168 36.88 2.38 30.77
CA TYR A 168 36.11 3.42 30.05
C TYR A 168 36.77 4.82 30.07
N VAL A 169 38.10 4.89 30.04
CA VAL A 169 38.84 6.15 30.19
C VAL A 169 38.51 7.00 28.97
N ASP A 170 38.06 8.24 29.20
CA ASP A 170 37.42 9.07 28.17
C ASP A 170 38.30 9.28 26.92
N GLU A 171 39.63 9.30 27.08
CA GLU A 171 40.57 9.50 25.98
C GLU A 171 40.72 8.24 25.13
N THR A 172 40.95 7.07 25.74
CA THR A 172 41.07 5.80 25.00
C THR A 172 39.76 5.40 24.33
N ASN A 173 38.61 5.67 24.95
CA ASN A 173 37.31 5.48 24.31
C ASN A 173 37.12 6.35 23.06
N LYS A 174 37.65 7.59 23.06
CA LYS A 174 37.61 8.47 21.88
C LYS A 174 38.49 7.93 20.76
N GLU A 175 39.70 7.47 21.08
CA GLU A 175 40.63 6.89 20.09
C GLU A 175 40.02 5.65 19.41
N VAL A 176 39.56 4.66 20.20
CA VAL A 176 38.92 3.44 19.68
C VAL A 176 37.70 3.80 18.83
N LYS A 177 36.88 4.76 19.28
CA LYS A 177 35.71 5.23 18.53
C LYS A 177 36.10 5.86 17.19
N SER A 178 37.15 6.67 17.14
CA SER A 178 37.61 7.31 15.89
C SER A 178 38.04 6.25 14.89
N PHE A 179 38.92 5.34 15.32
CA PHE A 179 39.40 4.25 14.48
C PHE A 179 38.25 3.41 13.91
N ILE A 180 37.29 2.99 14.75
CA ILE A 180 36.16 2.17 14.29
C ILE A 180 35.28 2.92 13.29
N ASN A 181 35.01 4.21 13.51
CA ASN A 181 34.18 4.98 12.57
C ASN A 181 34.86 5.20 11.22
N GLU A 182 36.18 5.33 11.22
CA GLU A 182 37.01 5.56 10.03
C GLU A 182 37.26 4.30 9.22
N ASN A 183 37.37 3.12 9.84
CA ASN A 183 37.81 1.89 9.15
C ASN A 183 36.74 0.80 9.02
N ILE A 184 35.72 0.77 9.89
CA ILE A 184 34.71 -0.30 9.86
C ILE A 184 33.48 0.17 9.09
N HIS A 185 33.40 -0.08 7.79
CA HIS A 185 32.31 0.42 6.94
C HIS A 185 31.14 -0.54 6.72
N THR A 186 31.27 -1.79 7.17
CA THR A 186 30.19 -2.78 7.13
C THR A 186 30.18 -3.64 8.38
N ILE A 187 29.04 -4.28 8.66
CA ILE A 187 28.85 -5.26 9.74
C ILE A 187 29.44 -6.63 9.41
N LEU A 188 29.85 -6.86 8.16
CA LEU A 188 30.58 -8.05 7.74
C LEU A 188 31.92 -7.66 7.08
N PRO A 189 32.93 -7.22 7.88
CA PRO A 189 34.20 -6.77 7.35
C PRO A 189 34.98 -7.87 6.63
N ASP A 190 35.80 -7.49 5.67
CA ASP A 190 36.68 -8.42 4.96
C ASP A 190 37.95 -8.78 5.75
N ASP A 191 38.70 -9.75 5.23
CA ASP A 191 39.91 -10.27 5.87
C ASP A 191 40.98 -9.19 6.08
N ALA A 192 41.05 -8.23 5.15
CA ALA A 192 41.95 -7.08 5.21
C ALA A 192 41.60 -6.15 6.39
N THR A 193 40.32 -5.78 6.53
CA THR A 193 39.84 -4.94 7.64
C THR A 193 40.07 -5.60 8.99
N ILE A 194 39.87 -6.92 9.09
CA ILE A 194 40.14 -7.71 10.30
C ILE A 194 41.62 -7.65 10.65
N THR A 195 42.51 -7.77 9.66
CA THR A 195 43.96 -7.74 9.85
C THR A 195 44.43 -6.37 10.32
N GLU A 196 43.98 -5.30 9.68
CA GLU A 196 44.31 -3.93 10.08
C GLU A 196 43.83 -3.62 11.50
N THR A 197 42.62 -4.05 11.85
CA THR A 197 42.06 -3.88 13.20
C THR A 197 42.88 -4.62 14.25
N ALA A 198 43.31 -5.85 13.94
CA ALA A 198 44.14 -6.68 14.81
C ALA A 198 45.51 -6.03 15.06
N GLU A 199 46.15 -5.52 14.02
CA GLU A 199 47.44 -4.83 14.11
C GLU A 199 47.33 -3.53 14.90
N HIS A 200 46.29 -2.73 14.66
CA HIS A 200 46.09 -1.44 15.33
C HIS A 200 45.91 -1.60 16.84
N PHE A 201 45.01 -2.50 17.27
CA PHE A 201 44.74 -2.73 18.69
C PHE A 201 45.68 -3.74 19.36
N LYS A 202 46.58 -4.36 18.58
CA LYS A 202 47.49 -5.43 19.04
C LYS A 202 46.74 -6.61 19.65
N ILE A 203 45.60 -6.96 19.05
CA ILE A 203 44.75 -8.10 19.44
C ILE A 203 44.92 -9.19 18.37
N PRO A 204 45.09 -10.48 18.74
CA PRO A 204 45.17 -11.56 17.76
C PRO A 204 43.97 -11.57 16.78
N ARG A 205 44.21 -11.90 15.50
CA ARG A 205 43.16 -11.86 14.45
C ARG A 205 41.95 -12.73 14.78
N ASP A 206 42.18 -13.93 15.32
CA ASP A 206 41.13 -14.85 15.76
C ASP A 206 40.24 -14.23 16.85
N GLN A 207 40.85 -13.46 17.76
CA GLN A 207 40.12 -12.73 18.79
C GLN A 207 39.34 -11.55 18.20
N ILE A 208 39.91 -10.76 17.28
CA ILE A 208 39.16 -9.71 16.58
C ILE A 208 37.95 -10.29 15.85
N LYS A 209 38.15 -11.38 15.10
CA LYS A 209 37.05 -12.07 14.40
C LYS A 209 35.95 -12.47 15.38
N ARG A 210 36.33 -13.07 16.52
CA ARG A 210 35.36 -13.46 17.55
C ARG A 210 34.62 -12.27 18.16
N LEU A 211 35.30 -11.15 18.41
CA LEU A 211 34.68 -9.93 18.94
C LEU A 211 33.71 -9.30 17.92
N MET A 212 34.04 -9.36 16.63
CA MET A 212 33.15 -8.92 15.55
C MET A 212 31.92 -9.83 15.41
N GLU A 213 32.08 -11.15 15.51
CA GLU A 213 30.96 -12.11 15.51
C GLU A 213 29.98 -11.82 16.66
N ILE A 214 30.49 -11.61 17.88
CA ILE A 214 29.64 -11.27 19.03
C ILE A 214 28.93 -9.93 18.81
N ALA A 215 29.65 -8.91 18.30
CA ALA A 215 29.06 -7.61 18.01
C ALA A 215 28.00 -7.69 16.90
N TYR A 216 28.16 -8.58 15.91
CA TYR A 216 27.16 -8.84 14.88
C TYR A 216 25.90 -9.41 15.51
N ASP A 217 26.02 -10.40 16.40
CA ASP A 217 24.87 -11.01 17.08
C ASP A 217 24.15 -10.02 18.01
N ASP A 218 24.89 -9.21 18.78
CA ASP A 218 24.33 -8.11 19.57
C ASP A 218 23.54 -7.12 18.69
N THR A 219 24.08 -6.82 17.50
CA THR A 219 23.46 -5.91 16.54
C THR A 219 22.19 -6.52 15.93
N ARG A 220 22.22 -7.82 15.61
CA ARG A 220 21.06 -8.57 15.12
C ARG A 220 19.92 -8.52 16.12
N LEU A 221 20.20 -8.82 17.39
CA LEU A 221 19.21 -8.78 18.47
C LEU A 221 18.65 -7.36 18.69
N GLU A 222 19.50 -6.33 18.64
CA GLU A 222 19.04 -4.93 18.71
C GLU A 222 18.16 -4.56 17.50
N THR A 223 18.53 -5.01 16.30
CA THR A 223 17.75 -4.79 15.07
C THR A 223 16.39 -5.46 15.16
N TYR A 224 16.33 -6.72 15.59
CA TYR A 224 15.07 -7.44 15.85
C TYR A 224 14.17 -6.66 16.81
N GLN A 225 14.71 -6.26 17.97
CA GLN A 225 13.94 -5.49 18.95
C GLN A 225 13.50 -4.12 18.43
N ALA A 226 14.31 -3.47 17.59
CA ALA A 226 13.94 -2.23 16.94
C ALA A 226 12.80 -2.42 15.93
N MET A 227 12.81 -3.50 15.14
CA MET A 227 11.75 -3.81 14.17
C MET A 227 10.46 -4.24 14.88
N GLU A 228 10.55 -5.06 15.93
CA GLU A 228 9.41 -5.43 16.78
C GLU A 228 8.78 -4.18 17.40
N GLY A 229 9.61 -3.33 18.02
CA GLY A 229 9.18 -2.04 18.55
C GLY A 229 8.54 -1.15 17.49
N PHE A 230 9.06 -1.12 16.26
CA PHE A 230 8.49 -0.37 15.14
C PHE A 230 7.09 -0.88 14.77
N LEU A 231 6.90 -2.20 14.66
CA LEU A 231 5.59 -2.82 14.39
C LEU A 231 4.59 -2.55 15.53
N HIS A 232 4.99 -2.73 16.79
CA HIS A 232 4.14 -2.46 17.95
C HIS A 232 3.64 -1.01 17.96
N ASN A 233 4.56 -0.08 17.74
CA ASN A 233 4.28 1.35 17.70
C ASN A 233 3.27 1.72 16.59
N LEU A 234 3.42 1.15 15.39
CA LEU A 234 2.52 1.42 14.27
C LEU A 234 1.16 0.73 14.37
N ASN A 235 0.94 -0.17 15.34
CA ASN A 235 -0.38 -0.76 15.62
C ASN A 235 -1.03 -0.22 16.91
N THR A 236 -0.30 0.54 17.72
CA THR A 236 -0.79 1.05 19.01
C THR A 236 -0.92 2.57 19.06
N MET A 237 -0.11 3.29 18.27
CA MET A 237 -0.10 4.74 18.32
C MET A 237 -1.11 5.35 17.34
N HIS A 238 -2.06 6.11 17.89
CA HIS A 238 -2.99 6.93 17.10
C HIS A 238 -2.33 8.25 16.66
N SER A 239 -2.75 8.78 15.50
CA SER A 239 -2.43 10.15 15.10
C SER A 239 -2.96 11.15 16.14
N ARG A 240 -2.43 12.39 16.17
CA ARG A 240 -2.80 13.38 17.21
C ARG A 240 -4.27 13.83 17.12
N GLY A 241 -4.96 13.53 16.02
CA GLY A 241 -6.43 13.62 15.90
C GLY A 241 -7.17 12.61 16.80
N GLY A 242 -6.45 11.68 17.42
CA GLY A 242 -6.89 10.94 18.61
C GLY A 242 -7.73 9.69 18.35
N ASN A 243 -7.89 9.24 17.11
CA ASN A 243 -8.80 8.12 16.84
C ASN A 243 -8.46 7.21 15.64
N GLN A 244 -7.30 7.39 14.99
CA GLN A 244 -6.92 6.56 13.85
C GLN A 244 -5.44 6.17 13.95
N VAL A 245 -5.15 4.89 13.77
CA VAL A 245 -3.76 4.42 13.64
C VAL A 245 -3.19 4.94 12.32
N VAL A 246 -1.92 5.34 12.31
CA VAL A 246 -1.30 5.94 11.12
C VAL A 246 -1.38 4.97 9.94
N PHE A 247 -1.97 5.44 8.83
CA PHE A 247 -2.10 4.62 7.63
C PHE A 247 -0.75 4.53 6.91
N SER A 248 0.07 3.59 7.34
CA SER A 248 1.49 3.50 7.01
C SER A 248 1.80 2.34 6.08
N SER A 249 2.79 2.54 5.22
CA SER A 249 3.34 1.53 4.31
C SER A 249 4.86 1.64 4.24
N ILE A 250 5.53 0.51 4.05
CA ILE A 250 6.99 0.45 3.86
C ILE A 250 7.31 -0.42 2.65
N ASN A 251 8.25 0.03 1.82
CA ASN A 251 8.74 -0.69 0.65
C ASN A 251 10.22 -1.04 0.89
N TYR A 252 10.61 -2.28 0.63
CA TYR A 252 11.96 -2.81 0.88
C TYR A 252 12.28 -4.03 -0.01
N GLY A 253 13.51 -4.53 0.04
CA GLY A 253 13.92 -5.81 -0.58
C GLY A 253 15.06 -5.69 -1.59
N THR A 254 15.56 -4.47 -1.84
CA THR A 254 16.54 -4.17 -2.89
C THR A 254 17.90 -3.71 -2.36
N ASP A 255 18.06 -3.49 -1.06
CA ASP A 255 19.39 -3.29 -0.47
C ASP A 255 20.16 -4.62 -0.38
N THR A 256 21.37 -4.63 -0.93
CA THR A 256 22.26 -5.80 -0.97
C THR A 256 23.39 -5.72 0.05
N SER A 257 23.50 -4.60 0.79
CA SER A 257 24.40 -4.50 1.93
C SER A 257 23.98 -5.46 3.04
N GLU A 258 24.92 -5.94 3.84
CA GLU A 258 24.59 -6.88 4.91
C GLU A 258 23.74 -6.21 6.01
N GLU A 259 23.89 -4.89 6.18
CA GLU A 259 23.04 -4.04 7.01
C GLU A 259 21.58 -4.04 6.54
N GLY A 260 21.35 -3.73 5.27
CA GLY A 260 20.01 -3.71 4.68
C GLY A 260 19.37 -5.10 4.70
N ARG A 261 20.15 -6.15 4.40
CA ARG A 261 19.72 -7.55 4.52
C ARG A 261 19.34 -7.91 5.95
N MET A 262 20.10 -7.48 6.97
CA MET A 262 19.74 -7.67 8.38
C MET A 262 18.41 -6.98 8.73
N VAL A 263 18.19 -5.73 8.28
CA VAL A 263 16.90 -5.05 8.49
C VAL A 263 15.75 -5.87 7.91
N ILE A 264 15.90 -6.36 6.68
CA ILE A 264 14.84 -7.13 5.99
C ILE A 264 14.56 -8.43 6.74
N ARG A 265 15.60 -9.19 7.11
CA ARG A 265 15.44 -10.47 7.84
C ARG A 265 14.73 -10.26 9.17
N GLU A 266 15.21 -9.33 9.97
CA GLU A 266 14.67 -9.10 11.32
C GLU A 266 13.27 -8.46 11.29
N LEU A 267 12.95 -7.66 10.27
CA LEU A 267 11.58 -7.16 10.05
C LEU A 267 10.62 -8.29 9.69
N LEU A 268 11.01 -9.17 8.77
CA LEU A 268 10.20 -10.33 8.36
C LEU A 268 10.00 -11.28 9.54
N LYS A 269 11.04 -11.51 10.34
CA LYS A 269 10.97 -12.29 11.58
C LYS A 269 9.98 -11.69 12.58
N ALA A 270 10.14 -10.40 12.93
CA ALA A 270 9.23 -9.72 13.85
C ALA A 270 7.78 -9.74 13.35
N THR A 271 7.58 -9.70 12.03
CA THR A 271 6.26 -9.83 11.41
C THR A 271 5.68 -11.23 11.58
N GLU A 272 6.49 -12.27 11.36
CA GLU A 272 6.11 -13.67 11.54
C GLU A 272 5.73 -13.98 12.99
N ASP A 273 6.58 -13.57 13.93
CA ASP A 273 6.34 -13.70 15.36
C ASP A 273 5.03 -13.01 15.76
N GLY A 274 4.75 -11.89 15.10
CA GLY A 274 3.51 -11.13 15.22
C GLY A 274 3.56 -10.17 16.40
N LEU A 275 2.44 -9.52 16.66
CA LEU A 275 2.23 -8.75 17.88
C LEU A 275 2.13 -9.71 19.08
N GLY A 276 1.99 -9.18 20.30
CA GLY A 276 1.73 -9.99 21.50
C GLY A 276 0.66 -11.07 21.27
N LYS A 277 0.73 -12.19 22.01
CA LYS A 277 -0.07 -13.39 21.74
C LYS A 277 0.01 -13.90 20.28
N ARG A 278 0.95 -13.46 19.44
CA ARG A 278 1.12 -13.77 18.01
C ARG A 278 -0.03 -13.29 17.11
N GLU A 279 -0.57 -12.11 17.37
CA GLU A 279 -1.57 -11.50 16.48
C GLU A 279 -0.91 -10.97 15.20
N THR A 280 -1.61 -10.99 14.06
CA THR A 280 -1.05 -10.48 12.81
C THR A 280 -1.07 -8.95 12.81
N PRO A 281 0.08 -8.27 12.57
CA PRO A 281 0.12 -6.82 12.49
C PRO A 281 -0.68 -6.32 11.28
N ILE A 282 -1.45 -5.25 11.48
CA ILE A 282 -2.21 -4.59 10.42
C ILE A 282 -1.35 -3.56 9.69
N PHE A 283 -0.54 -2.81 10.46
CA PHE A 283 0.37 -1.80 9.97
C PHE A 283 1.83 -2.07 10.37
N PRO A 284 2.80 -1.50 9.65
CA PRO A 284 2.63 -0.89 8.33
C PRO A 284 2.28 -1.96 7.29
N ILE A 285 1.65 -1.54 6.19
CA ILE A 285 1.58 -2.37 4.99
C ILE A 285 3.01 -2.62 4.52
N GLN A 286 3.39 -3.89 4.40
CA GLN A 286 4.73 -4.26 3.96
C GLN A 286 4.72 -4.65 2.49
N ILE A 287 5.62 -4.05 1.71
CA ILE A 287 5.74 -4.27 0.26
C ILE A 287 7.17 -4.69 -0.06
N PHE A 288 7.34 -5.94 -0.48
CA PHE A 288 8.61 -6.48 -0.96
C PHE A 288 8.75 -6.19 -2.46
N LYS A 289 9.86 -5.56 -2.85
CA LYS A 289 10.19 -5.27 -4.24
C LYS A 289 10.85 -6.47 -4.89
N VAL A 290 10.28 -6.98 -5.97
CA VAL A 290 10.83 -8.10 -6.76
C VAL A 290 11.55 -7.57 -7.99
N LYS A 291 12.81 -8.00 -8.19
CA LYS A 291 13.70 -7.54 -9.25
C LYS A 291 14.61 -8.67 -9.76
N GLU A 292 14.57 -8.88 -11.07
CA GLU A 292 15.45 -9.80 -11.81
C GLU A 292 16.92 -9.46 -11.59
N GLY A 293 17.73 -10.48 -11.32
CA GLY A 293 19.16 -10.35 -11.02
C GLY A 293 19.49 -9.93 -9.59
N LEU A 294 18.50 -9.49 -8.79
CA LEU A 294 18.72 -9.00 -7.42
C LEU A 294 18.17 -9.97 -6.37
N ASN A 295 16.86 -10.21 -6.38
CA ASN A 295 16.19 -11.14 -5.46
C ASN A 295 15.44 -12.25 -6.22
N TYR A 296 15.59 -12.30 -7.53
CA TYR A 296 15.01 -13.32 -8.38
C TYR A 296 15.95 -13.62 -9.56
N THR A 297 16.15 -14.90 -9.87
CA THR A 297 16.61 -15.37 -11.18
C THR A 297 15.86 -16.65 -11.54
N GLU A 298 15.72 -16.95 -12.84
CA GLU A 298 15.12 -18.23 -13.27
C GLU A 298 15.92 -19.46 -12.78
N GLU A 299 17.25 -19.31 -12.67
CA GLU A 299 18.15 -20.36 -12.18
C GLU A 299 17.92 -20.66 -10.70
N ASP A 300 17.89 -19.63 -9.86
CA ASP A 300 17.63 -19.79 -8.42
C ASP A 300 16.20 -20.28 -8.16
N TYR A 301 15.22 -19.80 -8.93
CA TYR A 301 13.85 -20.30 -8.89
C TYR A 301 13.78 -21.80 -9.22
N GLY A 302 14.42 -22.22 -10.32
CA GLY A 302 14.48 -23.64 -10.71
C GLY A 302 15.07 -24.50 -9.60
N TYR A 303 16.23 -24.10 -9.06
CA TYR A 303 16.89 -24.79 -7.96
C TYR A 303 16.00 -24.90 -6.72
N ALA A 304 15.39 -23.80 -6.29
CA ALA A 304 14.50 -23.77 -5.12
C ALA A 304 13.26 -24.63 -5.34
N MET A 305 12.74 -24.69 -6.56
CA MET A 305 11.60 -25.52 -6.88
C MET A 305 11.91 -27.01 -6.87
N GLU A 306 13.13 -27.42 -7.18
CA GLU A 306 13.60 -28.81 -7.11
C GLU A 306 13.95 -29.22 -5.68
N ASN A 307 14.56 -28.32 -4.90
CA ASN A 307 15.10 -28.59 -3.57
C ASN A 307 14.34 -27.84 -2.46
N PHE A 308 13.01 -27.73 -2.59
CA PHE A 308 12.22 -26.78 -1.81
C PHE A 308 12.27 -27.01 -0.30
N GLU A 309 12.22 -28.26 0.17
CA GLU A 309 12.28 -28.56 1.61
C GLU A 309 13.63 -28.15 2.23
N GLU A 310 14.74 -28.48 1.57
CA GLU A 310 16.09 -28.10 2.02
C GLU A 310 16.23 -26.57 2.08
N VAL A 311 15.84 -25.89 1.01
CA VAL A 311 15.95 -24.43 0.88
C VAL A 311 15.06 -23.71 1.91
N MET A 312 13.85 -24.23 2.17
CA MET A 312 12.97 -23.65 3.18
C MET A 312 13.42 -23.96 4.61
N ASN A 313 14.01 -25.12 4.87
CA ASN A 313 14.61 -25.41 6.18
C ASN A 313 15.76 -24.44 6.47
N GLN A 314 16.63 -24.20 5.49
CA GLN A 314 17.68 -23.17 5.60
C GLN A 314 17.08 -21.78 5.88
N ALA A 315 16.03 -21.39 5.14
CA ALA A 315 15.35 -20.11 5.38
C ALA A 315 14.64 -20.03 6.76
N ALA A 316 14.12 -21.15 7.27
CA ALA A 316 13.47 -21.23 8.57
C ALA A 316 14.48 -21.21 9.74
N GLU A 317 15.66 -21.83 9.56
CA GLU A 317 16.78 -21.73 10.51
C GLU A 317 17.26 -20.28 10.62
N GLU A 318 17.33 -19.54 9.49
CA GLU A 318 17.62 -18.10 9.48
C GLU A 318 16.61 -17.27 10.26
N LEU A 319 15.32 -17.63 10.19
CA LEU A 319 14.25 -17.01 10.97
C LEU A 319 14.37 -17.30 12.46
N ASN A 320 14.51 -18.56 12.85
CA ASN A 320 14.45 -18.94 14.27
C ASN A 320 15.68 -18.44 15.04
N GLY A 321 16.78 -18.17 14.34
CA GLY A 321 17.98 -17.63 14.98
C GLY A 321 18.68 -18.65 15.88
N ASP A 322 18.46 -19.95 15.63
CA ASP A 322 19.20 -21.10 16.20
C ASP A 322 20.63 -21.15 15.62
N ILE A 323 21.31 -20.00 15.66
CA ILE A 323 22.65 -19.85 15.13
C ILE A 323 23.63 -20.00 16.30
N GLU A 324 23.70 -21.21 16.85
CA GLU A 324 24.92 -21.62 17.55
C GLU A 324 26.02 -21.78 16.47
N ASN A 325 26.93 -20.81 16.35
CA ASN A 325 28.05 -20.69 15.39
C ASN A 325 27.73 -20.15 13.98
N THR A 326 27.65 -18.82 13.86
CA THR A 326 27.56 -18.06 12.59
C THR A 326 28.69 -18.36 11.59
N ALA A 327 29.95 -18.52 12.02
CA ALA A 327 31.08 -18.66 11.10
C ALA A 327 31.17 -20.04 10.40
N ALA A 328 30.84 -21.14 11.09
CA ALA A 328 30.85 -22.48 10.50
C ALA A 328 29.59 -22.77 9.66
N HIS A 329 28.47 -22.10 9.96
CA HIS A 329 27.22 -22.25 9.22
C HIS A 329 27.23 -21.51 7.87
N MET A 330 27.91 -20.35 7.78
CA MET A 330 28.02 -19.60 6.52
C MET A 330 28.83 -20.31 5.42
N GLU A 331 29.73 -21.23 5.78
CA GLU A 331 30.55 -21.96 4.79
C GLU A 331 29.79 -23.09 4.08
N ASN A 332 28.75 -23.66 4.70
CA ASN A 332 27.96 -24.76 4.13
C ASN A 332 26.63 -24.32 3.48
N LYS A 333 26.33 -23.01 3.46
CA LYS A 333 25.08 -22.48 2.91
C LYS A 333 25.11 -22.44 1.37
N LYS A 334 23.99 -22.80 0.74
CA LYS A 334 23.82 -22.57 -0.70
C LYS A 334 23.87 -21.07 -0.98
N LYS A 335 24.85 -20.65 -1.79
CA LYS A 335 24.87 -19.30 -2.37
C LYS A 335 24.01 -19.29 -3.62
N PHE A 336 22.95 -18.48 -3.58
CA PHE A 336 22.14 -18.15 -4.75
C PHE A 336 22.89 -17.17 -5.65
N LYS A 337 22.51 -17.13 -6.92
CA LYS A 337 23.05 -16.20 -7.90
C LYS A 337 22.54 -14.78 -7.66
N ALA A 338 21.24 -14.63 -7.43
CA ALA A 338 20.66 -13.37 -6.98
C ALA A 338 21.05 -13.11 -5.51
N PRO A 339 21.65 -11.94 -5.20
CA PRO A 339 22.11 -11.60 -3.84
C PRO A 339 21.08 -11.78 -2.74
N ASN A 340 19.81 -11.50 -3.02
CA ASN A 340 18.71 -11.47 -2.05
C ASN A 340 17.62 -12.52 -2.35
N PHE A 341 17.94 -13.59 -3.08
CA PHE A 341 16.96 -14.65 -3.36
C PHE A 341 16.48 -15.35 -2.07
N ASP A 342 17.38 -15.53 -1.11
CA ASP A 342 17.06 -16.02 0.24
C ASP A 342 16.00 -15.15 0.94
N LEU A 343 16.11 -13.82 0.81
CA LEU A 343 15.13 -12.88 1.37
C LEU A 343 13.77 -12.93 0.65
N LEU A 344 13.73 -13.27 -0.65
CA LEU A 344 12.47 -13.49 -1.36
C LEU A 344 11.75 -14.74 -0.84
N LEU A 345 12.50 -15.82 -0.58
CA LEU A 345 11.95 -17.05 0.02
C LEU A 345 11.40 -16.77 1.42
N LEU A 346 12.14 -15.98 2.21
CA LEU A 346 11.73 -15.52 3.52
C LEU A 346 10.47 -14.64 3.47
N ALA A 347 10.37 -13.75 2.48
CA ALA A 347 9.16 -12.96 2.24
C ALA A 347 7.97 -13.87 1.92
N CYS A 348 8.14 -14.88 1.05
CA CYS A 348 7.09 -15.86 0.74
C CYS A 348 6.67 -16.65 1.99
N HIS A 349 7.62 -17.04 2.83
CA HIS A 349 7.37 -17.70 4.11
C HIS A 349 6.50 -16.85 5.03
N THR A 350 6.87 -15.58 5.18
CA THR A 350 6.15 -14.61 6.03
C THR A 350 4.74 -14.36 5.50
N THR A 351 4.58 -14.15 4.20
CA THR A 351 3.26 -13.98 3.55
C THR A 351 2.37 -15.18 3.81
N SER A 352 2.90 -16.40 3.77
CA SER A 352 2.14 -17.63 4.05
C SER A 352 1.57 -17.72 5.48
N ARG A 353 2.11 -16.93 6.41
CA ARG A 353 1.72 -16.94 7.84
C ARG A 353 0.96 -15.71 8.28
N ARG A 354 1.23 -14.55 7.65
CA ARG A 354 0.82 -13.22 8.10
C ARG A 354 0.28 -12.30 7.00
N LEU A 355 0.04 -12.81 5.79
CA LEU A 355 -0.49 -12.07 4.61
C LEU A 355 0.39 -10.92 4.10
N PHE A 356 1.45 -10.57 4.82
CA PHE A 356 2.48 -9.63 4.44
C PHE A 356 3.84 -10.33 4.35
N PRO A 357 4.74 -9.85 3.49
CA PRO A 357 4.57 -8.69 2.60
C PRO A 357 3.69 -8.96 1.37
N ASN A 358 3.22 -7.86 0.76
CA ASN A 358 2.74 -7.82 -0.63
C ASN A 358 3.94 -7.68 -1.59
N PHE A 359 3.75 -7.87 -2.90
CA PHE A 359 4.85 -7.88 -3.88
C PHE A 359 4.67 -6.83 -4.97
N VAL A 360 5.64 -5.92 -5.10
CA VAL A 360 5.70 -4.97 -6.22
C VAL A 360 6.81 -5.39 -7.19
N PHE A 361 6.53 -5.38 -8.48
CA PHE A 361 7.45 -5.92 -9.49
C PHE A 361 8.10 -4.78 -10.27
N LEU A 362 9.43 -4.66 -10.14
CA LEU A 362 10.18 -3.53 -10.70
C LEU A 362 10.47 -3.70 -12.21
N ASP A 363 10.37 -4.92 -12.73
CA ASP A 363 10.67 -5.25 -14.13
C ASP A 363 9.48 -5.10 -15.07
N THR A 364 8.32 -4.65 -14.62
CA THR A 364 7.21 -4.35 -15.53
C THR A 364 7.54 -3.12 -16.38
N GLU A 365 7.02 -3.06 -17.62
CA GLU A 365 7.32 -1.99 -18.58
C GLU A 365 7.17 -0.58 -17.99
N PHE A 366 6.11 -0.36 -17.21
CA PHE A 366 5.80 0.93 -16.61
C PHE A 366 6.51 1.20 -15.26
N ASN A 367 7.13 0.20 -14.63
CA ASN A 367 7.88 0.38 -13.37
C ASN A 367 9.39 0.49 -13.54
N ARG A 368 9.91 0.16 -14.72
CA ARG A 368 11.34 0.30 -15.03
C ARG A 368 11.78 1.77 -15.04
N HIS A 369 13.06 1.96 -14.75
CA HIS A 369 13.76 3.23 -14.83
C HIS A 369 15.08 3.04 -15.55
N GLU A 370 15.41 3.95 -16.46
CA GLU A 370 16.55 3.84 -17.38
C GLU A 370 17.89 4.02 -16.66
N LYS A 371 17.90 4.79 -15.57
CA LYS A 371 19.09 5.01 -14.70
C LYS A 371 19.27 3.95 -13.61
N TRP A 372 18.39 2.95 -13.50
CA TRP A 372 18.53 1.93 -12.46
C TRP A 372 19.73 1.03 -12.77
N ASP A 373 20.64 0.88 -11.81
CA ASP A 373 21.80 -0.02 -11.88
C ASP A 373 21.91 -0.78 -10.55
N ILE A 374 22.17 -2.08 -10.61
CA ILE A 374 22.35 -2.93 -9.41
C ILE A 374 23.53 -2.47 -8.56
N ASN A 375 24.57 -1.92 -9.19
CA ASN A 375 25.80 -1.46 -8.55
C ASN A 375 25.69 -0.05 -7.97
N ASP A 376 24.62 0.69 -8.27
CA ASP A 376 24.39 2.01 -7.68
C ASP A 376 23.93 1.85 -6.22
N PRO A 377 24.67 2.38 -5.23
CA PRO A 377 24.24 2.36 -3.83
C PRO A 377 22.95 3.16 -3.57
N LEU A 378 22.57 4.05 -4.50
CA LEU A 378 21.36 4.88 -4.44
C LEU A 378 20.28 4.42 -5.42
N LYS A 379 20.37 3.19 -5.95
CA LYS A 379 19.42 2.63 -6.92
C LYS A 379 17.95 2.75 -6.51
N TYR A 380 17.65 2.74 -5.21
CA TYR A 380 16.30 2.92 -4.66
C TYR A 380 15.62 4.24 -5.10
N LYS A 381 16.39 5.27 -5.48
CA LYS A 381 15.86 6.53 -6.04
C LYS A 381 15.12 6.33 -7.36
N TYR A 382 15.50 5.28 -8.10
CA TYR A 382 15.01 4.91 -9.42
C TYR A 382 14.03 3.73 -9.36
N GLU A 383 13.54 3.38 -8.18
CA GLU A 383 12.58 2.30 -7.98
C GLU A 383 11.21 2.87 -7.64
N VAL A 384 10.17 2.29 -8.23
CA VAL A 384 8.81 2.60 -7.83
C VAL A 384 8.56 2.13 -6.39
N ALA A 385 7.75 2.88 -5.67
CA ALA A 385 7.16 2.47 -4.41
C ALA A 385 5.66 2.82 -4.38
N THR A 386 4.91 2.06 -3.59
CA THR A 386 3.46 2.23 -3.44
C THR A 386 3.11 2.76 -2.05
N MET A 387 1.98 3.48 -1.97
CA MET A 387 1.46 4.11 -0.76
C MET A 387 0.09 3.57 -0.39
N GLY A 388 -0.13 3.37 0.90
CA GLY A 388 -1.41 2.90 1.43
C GLY A 388 -1.83 1.60 0.75
N CYS A 389 -3.10 1.50 0.36
CA CYS A 389 -3.60 0.29 -0.31
C CYS A 389 -2.87 -0.01 -1.62
N ARG A 390 -2.71 0.99 -2.51
CA ARG A 390 -2.22 0.79 -3.89
C ARG A 390 -1.87 2.05 -4.69
N THR A 391 -1.75 3.22 -4.07
CA THR A 391 -1.45 4.46 -4.80
C THR A 391 -0.01 4.40 -5.32
N ARG A 392 0.17 4.68 -6.60
CA ARG A 392 1.45 4.63 -7.30
C ARG A 392 1.84 6.03 -7.78
N VAL A 393 3.00 6.52 -7.35
CA VAL A 393 3.55 7.81 -7.77
C VAL A 393 5.00 7.60 -8.19
N PHE A 394 5.28 7.78 -9.49
CA PHE A 394 6.60 7.49 -10.05
C PHE A 394 6.95 8.39 -11.23
N GLU A 395 6.12 8.39 -12.28
CA GLU A 395 6.27 9.32 -13.41
C GLU A 395 6.17 10.78 -12.93
N ASN A 396 6.97 11.66 -13.51
CA ASN A 396 7.06 13.07 -13.08
C ASN A 396 7.28 14.01 -14.27
N LEU A 397 6.32 14.89 -14.55
CA LEU A 397 6.47 15.96 -15.55
C LEU A 397 7.41 17.08 -15.08
N HIS A 398 7.58 17.25 -13.76
CA HIS A 398 8.24 18.41 -13.15
C HIS A 398 9.49 18.01 -12.36
N GLY A 399 10.25 17.05 -12.86
CA GLY A 399 11.51 16.62 -12.27
C GLY A 399 11.87 15.18 -12.59
N GLU A 400 12.77 14.61 -11.81
CA GLU A 400 13.20 13.21 -11.97
C GLU A 400 12.00 12.26 -11.78
N LYS A 401 11.97 11.20 -12.58
CA LYS A 401 11.09 10.05 -12.39
C LYS A 401 11.48 9.32 -11.11
N THR A 402 10.73 9.56 -10.04
CA THR A 402 11.01 9.00 -8.73
C THR A 402 9.76 8.99 -7.87
N SER A 403 9.74 8.09 -6.89
CA SER A 403 8.75 8.07 -5.82
C SER A 403 9.11 9.00 -4.65
N LEU A 404 10.38 9.39 -4.49
CA LEU A 404 10.87 10.06 -3.29
C LEU A 404 10.33 11.48 -3.11
N GLY A 405 9.74 11.75 -1.94
CA GLY A 405 9.20 13.06 -1.54
C GLY A 405 8.11 13.59 -2.47
N ARG A 406 7.39 12.68 -3.12
CA ARG A 406 6.25 12.94 -4.01
C ARG A 406 5.03 12.18 -3.54
N GLY A 407 3.86 12.67 -3.95
CA GLY A 407 2.58 12.22 -3.40
C GLY A 407 1.41 12.33 -4.36
N ASN A 408 0.26 11.89 -3.90
CA ASN A 408 -1.02 12.13 -4.56
C ASN A 408 -1.69 13.35 -3.93
N LEU A 409 -2.16 14.28 -4.77
CA LEU A 409 -2.81 15.50 -4.33
C LEU A 409 -4.29 15.25 -4.01
N SER A 410 -4.95 14.53 -4.91
CA SER A 410 -6.36 14.15 -4.80
C SER A 410 -6.73 13.15 -5.90
N PHE A 411 -7.89 12.52 -5.73
CA PHE A 411 -8.52 11.67 -6.73
C PHE A 411 -10.05 11.72 -6.61
N THR A 412 -10.72 11.45 -7.73
CA THR A 412 -12.19 11.43 -7.85
C THR A 412 -12.58 10.24 -8.69
N SER A 413 -13.61 9.49 -8.30
CA SER A 413 -13.97 8.22 -8.96
C SER A 413 -15.27 8.27 -9.72
N ILE A 414 -15.31 7.61 -10.87
CA ILE A 414 -16.47 7.48 -11.76
C ILE A 414 -17.23 6.18 -11.43
N ASN A 415 -18.57 6.26 -11.42
CA ASN A 415 -19.45 5.10 -11.26
C ASN A 415 -19.72 4.42 -12.62
N PHE A 416 -18.95 3.39 -12.96
CA PHE A 416 -19.15 2.66 -14.21
C PHE A 416 -20.51 1.94 -14.30
N PRO A 417 -20.99 1.25 -13.24
CA PRO A 417 -22.31 0.61 -13.27
C PRO A 417 -23.44 1.57 -13.60
N ARG A 418 -23.46 2.77 -13.01
CA ARG A 418 -24.44 3.82 -13.32
C ARG A 418 -24.50 4.11 -14.82
N ILE A 419 -23.33 4.34 -15.43
CA ILE A 419 -23.21 4.64 -16.87
C ILE A 419 -23.73 3.47 -17.69
N ALA A 420 -23.33 2.24 -17.36
CA ALA A 420 -23.76 1.04 -18.08
C ALA A 420 -25.28 0.81 -18.04
N ILE A 421 -25.93 1.00 -16.87
CA ILE A 421 -27.38 0.86 -16.72
C ILE A 421 -28.12 1.90 -17.58
N GLU A 422 -27.67 3.16 -17.56
CA GLU A 422 -28.29 4.23 -18.34
C GLU A 422 -28.14 4.01 -19.85
N VAL A 423 -26.96 3.57 -20.28
CA VAL A 423 -26.67 3.22 -21.69
C VAL A 423 -27.55 2.06 -22.13
N ARG A 424 -27.63 0.97 -21.35
CA ARG A 424 -28.46 -0.18 -21.73
C ARG A 424 -29.92 0.20 -21.91
N LYS A 425 -30.51 0.94 -20.97
CA LYS A 425 -31.90 1.41 -21.08
C LYS A 425 -32.14 2.23 -22.34
N LYS A 426 -31.20 3.11 -22.71
CA LYS A 426 -31.28 3.91 -23.94
C LYS A 426 -31.19 3.02 -25.18
N VAL A 427 -30.21 2.13 -25.25
CA VAL A 427 -29.97 1.26 -26.40
C VAL A 427 -31.11 0.25 -26.59
N GLU A 428 -31.67 -0.32 -25.52
CA GLU A 428 -32.80 -1.24 -25.62
C GLU A 428 -34.04 -0.57 -26.22
N LYS A 429 -34.30 0.69 -25.86
CA LYS A 429 -35.36 1.48 -26.49
C LYS A 429 -35.09 1.71 -27.98
N GLU A 430 -33.85 2.08 -28.34
CA GLU A 430 -33.45 2.31 -29.73
C GLU A 430 -33.56 1.04 -30.59
N ILE A 431 -33.15 -0.11 -30.05
CA ILE A 431 -33.26 -1.41 -30.72
C ILE A 431 -34.73 -1.80 -30.92
N GLU A 432 -35.60 -1.58 -29.92
CA GLU A 432 -37.03 -1.85 -30.05
C GLU A 432 -37.68 -0.96 -31.13
N GLU A 433 -37.32 0.33 -31.19
CA GLU A 433 -37.78 1.23 -32.24
C GLU A 433 -37.30 0.79 -33.65
N MET A 434 -36.05 0.34 -33.77
CA MET A 434 -35.50 -0.21 -35.02
C MET A 434 -36.20 -1.52 -35.43
N LYS A 435 -36.51 -2.38 -34.46
CA LYS A 435 -37.22 -3.64 -34.68
C LYS A 435 -38.63 -3.38 -35.19
N GLN A 436 -39.36 -2.44 -34.59
CA GLN A 436 -40.67 -2.01 -35.04
C GLN A 436 -40.64 -1.38 -36.44
N ALA A 437 -39.52 -0.74 -36.82
CA ALA A 437 -39.29 -0.19 -38.14
C ALA A 437 -38.79 -1.23 -39.19
N GLY A 438 -38.71 -2.51 -38.83
CA GLY A 438 -38.29 -3.59 -39.73
C GLY A 438 -36.85 -3.48 -40.21
N LYS A 439 -35.95 -2.94 -39.36
CA LYS A 439 -34.55 -2.64 -39.71
C LYS A 439 -33.61 -3.84 -39.65
N PHE A 440 -34.04 -4.96 -39.08
CA PHE A 440 -33.22 -6.16 -38.92
C PHE A 440 -33.70 -7.27 -39.84
N SER A 441 -32.77 -7.91 -40.52
CA SER A 441 -33.03 -9.07 -41.39
C SER A 441 -33.13 -10.38 -40.62
N ASP A 442 -32.41 -10.50 -39.50
CA ASP A 442 -32.46 -11.63 -38.57
C ASP A 442 -32.11 -11.21 -37.12
N GLU A 443 -32.27 -12.16 -36.19
CA GLU A 443 -31.98 -11.96 -34.76
C GLU A 443 -30.49 -11.73 -34.47
N GLN A 444 -29.59 -12.28 -35.29
CA GLN A 444 -28.14 -12.11 -35.10
C GLN A 444 -27.72 -10.68 -35.45
N GLU A 445 -28.31 -10.09 -36.49
CA GLU A 445 -28.12 -8.68 -36.84
C GLU A 445 -28.61 -7.76 -35.72
N GLU A 446 -29.78 -8.06 -35.12
CA GLU A 446 -30.31 -7.34 -33.95
C GLU A 446 -29.31 -7.39 -32.77
N ILE A 447 -28.82 -8.58 -32.41
CA ILE A 447 -27.86 -8.78 -31.31
C ILE A 447 -26.55 -8.04 -31.60
N ASN A 448 -25.99 -8.21 -32.79
CA ASN A 448 -24.74 -7.56 -33.17
C ASN A 448 -24.87 -6.03 -33.10
N LYS A 449 -26.00 -5.49 -33.58
CA LYS A 449 -26.24 -4.05 -33.53
C LYS A 449 -26.44 -3.55 -32.10
N LYS A 450 -27.15 -4.30 -31.26
CA LYS A 450 -27.29 -4.00 -29.83
C LYS A 450 -25.92 -3.94 -29.15
N CYS A 451 -25.08 -4.95 -29.34
CA CYS A 451 -23.73 -4.98 -28.77
C CYS A 451 -22.87 -3.80 -29.24
N GLU A 452 -22.89 -3.48 -30.55
CA GLU A 452 -22.17 -2.32 -31.11
C GLU A 452 -22.59 -1.01 -30.42
N LEU A 453 -23.90 -0.77 -30.29
CA LEU A 453 -24.45 0.43 -29.67
C LEU A 453 -24.16 0.51 -28.17
N LEU A 454 -24.19 -0.63 -27.46
CA LEU A 454 -23.84 -0.70 -26.04
C LEU A 454 -22.37 -0.33 -25.80
N VAL A 455 -21.45 -0.93 -26.56
CA VAL A 455 -20.01 -0.63 -26.47
C VAL A 455 -19.75 0.85 -26.72
N LYS A 456 -20.27 1.36 -27.84
CA LYS A 456 -20.07 2.75 -28.24
C LYS A 456 -20.66 3.72 -27.23
N GLY A 457 -21.91 3.51 -26.81
CA GLY A 457 -22.59 4.37 -25.84
C GLY A 457 -21.89 4.41 -24.48
N PHE A 458 -21.39 3.26 -24.01
CA PHE A 458 -20.64 3.17 -22.76
C PHE A 458 -19.31 3.94 -22.85
N GLN A 459 -18.53 3.69 -23.90
CA GLN A 459 -17.23 4.35 -24.11
C GLN A 459 -17.38 5.87 -24.30
N GLU A 460 -18.36 6.33 -25.06
CA GLU A 460 -18.65 7.75 -25.23
C GLU A 460 -19.00 8.42 -23.89
N LYS A 461 -19.83 7.77 -23.08
CA LYS A 461 -20.24 8.35 -21.79
C LYS A 461 -19.12 8.34 -20.76
N VAL A 462 -18.30 7.27 -20.71
CA VAL A 462 -17.11 7.23 -19.86
C VAL A 462 -16.09 8.29 -20.30
N LYS A 463 -15.92 8.52 -21.61
CA LYS A 463 -15.06 9.58 -22.14
C LYS A 463 -15.50 10.95 -21.64
N GLU A 464 -16.79 11.29 -21.77
CA GLU A 464 -17.35 12.54 -21.24
C GLU A 464 -17.07 12.69 -19.74
N MET A 465 -17.33 11.63 -18.97
CA MET A 465 -17.18 11.65 -17.51
C MET A 465 -15.70 11.72 -17.07
N THR A 466 -14.79 11.21 -17.89
CA THR A 466 -13.34 11.31 -17.67
C THR A 466 -12.87 12.77 -17.78
N TYR A 467 -13.27 13.49 -18.84
CA TYR A 467 -12.98 14.92 -18.94
C TYR A 467 -13.67 15.74 -17.85
N PHE A 468 -14.92 15.40 -17.50
CA PHE A 468 -15.65 16.06 -16.43
C PHE A 468 -14.94 15.90 -15.08
N THR A 469 -14.51 14.68 -14.75
CA THR A 469 -13.74 14.38 -13.54
C THR A 469 -12.39 15.07 -13.53
N ALA A 470 -11.70 15.12 -14.67
CA ALA A 470 -10.44 15.85 -14.81
C ALA A 470 -10.61 17.36 -14.54
N LYS A 471 -11.68 17.96 -15.05
CA LYS A 471 -12.02 19.37 -14.77
C LYS A 471 -12.26 19.61 -13.28
N GLN A 472 -12.98 18.70 -12.61
CA GLN A 472 -13.20 18.76 -11.16
C GLN A 472 -11.87 18.69 -10.38
N LEU A 473 -10.97 17.77 -10.75
CA LEU A 473 -9.66 17.64 -10.12
C LEU A 473 -8.78 18.87 -10.36
N HIS A 474 -8.85 19.46 -11.55
CA HIS A 474 -8.16 20.73 -11.85
C HIS A 474 -8.65 21.89 -10.97
N GLU A 475 -9.97 22.00 -10.75
CA GLU A 475 -10.55 22.98 -9.83
C GLU A 475 -10.04 22.76 -8.39
N ARG A 476 -10.05 21.51 -7.92
CA ARG A 476 -9.50 21.15 -6.61
C ARG A 476 -8.02 21.48 -6.49
N TYR A 477 -7.22 21.16 -7.50
CA TYR A 477 -5.79 21.51 -7.55
C TYR A 477 -5.59 23.03 -7.46
N SER A 478 -6.36 23.79 -8.22
CA SER A 478 -6.31 25.26 -8.22
C SER A 478 -6.63 25.84 -6.85
N PHE A 479 -7.52 25.20 -6.09
CA PHE A 479 -7.77 25.55 -4.70
C PHE A 479 -6.63 25.10 -3.77
N GLN A 480 -6.17 23.85 -3.88
CA GLN A 480 -5.10 23.28 -3.03
C GLN A 480 -3.79 24.07 -3.11
N ARG A 481 -3.40 24.55 -4.30
CA ARG A 481 -2.16 25.32 -4.47
C ARG A 481 -2.16 26.66 -3.71
N THR A 482 -3.33 27.19 -3.35
CA THR A 482 -3.47 28.41 -2.54
C THR A 482 -3.27 28.17 -1.04
N ALA A 483 -2.93 26.94 -0.63
CA ALA A 483 -2.59 26.66 0.76
C ALA A 483 -1.32 27.41 1.15
N LEU A 484 -1.28 27.99 2.34
CA LEU A 484 -0.10 28.66 2.85
C LEU A 484 0.88 27.63 3.40
N ALA A 485 2.18 27.83 3.18
CA ALA A 485 3.20 26.89 3.62
C ALA A 485 3.21 26.68 5.15
N LYS A 486 2.77 27.67 5.95
CA LYS A 486 2.60 27.54 7.40
C LYS A 486 1.51 26.55 7.84
N GLN A 487 0.63 26.11 6.93
CA GLN A 487 -0.34 25.06 7.21
C GLN A 487 0.34 23.68 7.30
N PHE A 488 1.53 23.53 6.73
CA PHE A 488 2.30 22.29 6.70
C PHE A 488 3.71 22.49 7.31
N PRO A 489 3.80 22.90 8.58
CA PRO A 489 5.07 23.29 9.19
C PRO A 489 6.11 22.16 9.20
N PHE A 490 5.69 20.91 9.40
CA PHE A 490 6.59 19.76 9.41
C PHE A 490 7.05 19.39 7.99
N MET A 491 6.13 19.30 7.03
CA MET A 491 6.48 19.00 5.64
C MET A 491 7.44 20.04 5.07
N ARG A 492 7.15 21.33 5.31
CA ARG A 492 7.94 22.46 4.84
C ARG A 492 9.33 22.47 5.47
N ALA A 493 9.43 22.40 6.80
CA ALA A 493 10.70 22.53 7.50
C ALA A 493 11.69 21.39 7.17
N ASN A 494 11.16 20.21 6.80
CA ASN A 494 11.97 19.01 6.54
C ASN A 494 12.02 18.62 5.06
N ASN A 495 11.48 19.46 4.17
CA ASN A 495 11.43 19.19 2.73
C ASN A 495 10.84 17.81 2.38
N LEU A 496 9.85 17.33 3.16
CA LEU A 496 9.25 16.01 2.97
C LEU A 496 8.53 15.92 1.64
N TRP A 497 7.79 16.98 1.28
CA TRP A 497 7.38 17.22 -0.09
C TRP A 497 8.48 18.02 -0.79
N LYS A 498 9.15 17.43 -1.79
CA LYS A 498 10.35 18.05 -2.37
C LYS A 498 10.02 19.42 -2.98
N GLY A 499 10.80 20.42 -2.57
CA GLY A 499 10.67 21.82 -2.98
C GLY A 499 9.96 22.69 -1.95
N MET A 500 9.25 22.10 -0.97
CA MET A 500 8.45 22.88 -0.02
C MET A 500 9.31 23.70 0.95
N ILE A 501 10.56 23.30 1.22
CA ILE A 501 11.48 24.06 2.09
C ILE A 501 11.76 25.48 1.58
N ASN A 502 11.64 25.70 0.27
CA ASN A 502 11.87 27.00 -0.36
C ASN A 502 10.67 27.96 -0.21
N ALA A 503 9.52 27.48 0.25
CA ALA A 503 8.33 28.29 0.43
C ALA A 503 8.39 29.10 1.73
N SER A 504 8.09 30.39 1.64
CA SER A 504 7.93 31.26 2.81
C SER A 504 6.68 30.84 3.59
N PRO A 505 6.67 30.89 4.94
CA PRO A 505 5.51 30.48 5.74
C PRO A 505 4.18 31.14 5.33
N ASN A 506 4.22 32.39 4.88
CA ASN A 506 3.03 33.14 4.46
C ASN A 506 2.81 33.17 2.93
N SER A 507 3.64 32.48 2.14
CA SER A 507 3.37 32.31 0.72
C SER A 507 2.48 31.10 0.49
N GLU A 508 1.70 31.17 -0.58
CA GLU A 508 1.02 30.00 -1.11
C GLU A 508 2.04 28.94 -1.56
N LEU A 509 1.65 27.67 -1.51
CA LEU A 509 2.47 26.54 -1.98
C LEU A 509 2.70 26.61 -3.49
N GLY A 510 1.70 27.09 -4.24
CA GLY A 510 1.82 27.33 -5.67
C GLY A 510 2.36 26.11 -6.42
N ASP A 511 3.49 26.33 -7.12
CA ASP A 511 4.10 25.36 -8.01
C ASP A 511 4.81 24.20 -7.29
N VAL A 512 4.99 24.27 -5.97
CA VAL A 512 5.55 23.15 -5.16
C VAL A 512 4.72 21.87 -5.35
N LEU A 513 3.41 22.01 -5.59
CA LEU A 513 2.50 20.87 -5.78
C LEU A 513 2.51 20.29 -7.19
N LEU A 514 3.20 20.91 -8.17
CA LEU A 514 3.26 20.41 -9.57
C LEU A 514 3.79 18.98 -9.68
N SER A 515 4.67 18.57 -8.75
CA SER A 515 5.21 17.22 -8.70
C SER A 515 4.21 16.17 -8.22
N GLY A 516 3.05 16.57 -7.67
CA GLY A 516 2.01 15.66 -7.19
C GLY A 516 1.14 15.09 -8.31
N THR A 517 0.47 13.97 -8.04
CA THR A 517 -0.44 13.30 -8.99
C THR A 517 -1.91 13.62 -8.73
N LEU A 518 -2.71 13.59 -9.79
CA LEU A 518 -4.17 13.67 -9.77
C LEU A 518 -4.76 12.36 -10.33
N GLY A 519 -5.57 11.67 -9.53
CA GLY A 519 -6.11 10.36 -9.89
C GLY A 519 -7.53 10.43 -10.44
N ILE A 520 -7.74 10.01 -11.69
CA ILE A 520 -9.08 9.77 -12.24
C ILE A 520 -9.43 8.31 -11.96
N GLY A 521 -10.30 8.10 -10.98
CA GLY A 521 -10.65 6.80 -10.46
C GLY A 521 -11.87 6.17 -11.12
N PHE A 522 -12.05 4.86 -10.97
CA PHE A 522 -13.28 4.16 -11.33
C PHE A 522 -13.55 2.94 -10.44
N VAL A 523 -14.83 2.57 -10.35
CA VAL A 523 -15.35 1.44 -9.56
C VAL A 523 -16.40 0.68 -10.37
N GLY A 524 -16.49 -0.64 -10.19
CA GLY A 524 -17.58 -1.46 -10.72
C GLY A 524 -17.40 -1.89 -12.18
N GLY A 525 -16.18 -2.18 -12.64
CA GLY A 525 -15.93 -2.68 -14.00
C GLY A 525 -16.70 -3.96 -14.30
N SER A 526 -16.61 -4.96 -13.41
CA SER A 526 -17.39 -6.20 -13.49
C SER A 526 -18.90 -5.93 -13.56
N ASN A 527 -19.44 -5.15 -12.62
CA ASN A 527 -20.88 -4.85 -12.59
C ASN A 527 -21.35 -4.05 -13.81
N ALA A 528 -20.50 -3.19 -14.37
CA ALA A 528 -20.80 -2.50 -15.62
C ALA A 528 -20.88 -3.49 -16.80
N MET A 529 -20.02 -4.51 -16.84
CA MET A 529 -20.07 -5.54 -17.87
C MET A 529 -21.31 -6.44 -17.73
N TYR A 530 -21.68 -6.83 -16.51
CA TYR A 530 -22.97 -7.47 -16.26
C TYR A 530 -24.14 -6.58 -16.71
N ALA A 531 -24.11 -5.29 -16.37
CA ALA A 531 -25.16 -4.36 -16.76
C ALA A 531 -25.28 -4.23 -18.28
N LEU A 532 -24.20 -4.30 -19.06
CA LEU A 532 -24.25 -4.20 -20.52
C LEU A 532 -24.59 -5.53 -21.21
N PHE A 533 -23.95 -6.62 -20.81
CA PHE A 533 -23.89 -7.87 -21.57
C PHE A 533 -24.38 -9.10 -20.81
N ASP A 534 -24.86 -8.93 -19.58
CA ASP A 534 -25.25 -10.03 -18.68
C ASP A 534 -24.11 -11.03 -18.38
N ALA A 535 -22.85 -10.60 -18.57
CA ALA A 535 -21.65 -11.42 -18.36
C ALA A 535 -20.47 -10.61 -17.80
N ASP A 536 -19.61 -11.26 -17.01
CA ASP A 536 -18.38 -10.68 -16.47
C ASP A 536 -17.26 -10.65 -17.53
N HIS A 537 -16.28 -9.76 -17.36
CA HIS A 537 -15.06 -9.77 -18.19
C HIS A 537 -14.13 -10.95 -17.88
N GLY A 538 -14.34 -11.65 -16.77
CA GLY A 538 -13.73 -12.93 -16.45
C GLY A 538 -14.20 -14.07 -17.35
N SER A 539 -15.43 -14.04 -17.88
CA SER A 539 -16.02 -15.13 -18.66
C SER A 539 -16.35 -14.78 -20.11
N SER A 540 -16.54 -13.50 -20.45
CA SER A 540 -16.86 -13.04 -21.80
C SER A 540 -15.73 -12.20 -22.42
N GLU A 541 -15.31 -12.57 -23.64
CA GLU A 541 -14.31 -11.80 -24.41
C GLU A 541 -14.82 -10.41 -24.83
N LEU A 542 -16.11 -10.27 -25.21
CA LEU A 542 -16.71 -8.98 -25.57
C LEU A 542 -16.66 -8.01 -24.37
N ALA A 543 -17.15 -8.45 -23.21
CA ALA A 543 -17.04 -7.74 -21.94
C ALA A 543 -15.59 -7.34 -21.61
N TYR A 544 -14.64 -8.28 -21.74
CA TYR A 544 -13.23 -8.01 -21.50
C TYR A 544 -12.67 -6.91 -22.40
N ASN A 545 -12.85 -7.04 -23.72
CA ASN A 545 -12.38 -6.05 -24.68
C ASN A 545 -13.04 -4.68 -24.45
N THR A 546 -14.34 -4.67 -24.17
CA THR A 546 -15.08 -3.43 -23.86
C THR A 546 -14.50 -2.71 -22.65
N LEU A 547 -14.29 -3.41 -21.54
CA LEU A 547 -13.72 -2.82 -20.33
C LEU A 547 -12.27 -2.37 -20.54
N TYR A 548 -11.45 -3.22 -21.17
CA TYR A 548 -10.04 -2.91 -21.45
C TYR A 548 -9.89 -1.68 -22.34
N ASP A 549 -10.60 -1.64 -23.47
CA ASP A 549 -10.55 -0.50 -24.40
C ASP A 549 -11.10 0.78 -23.77
N THR A 550 -12.09 0.67 -22.88
CA THR A 550 -12.60 1.81 -22.11
C THR A 550 -11.53 2.37 -21.18
N VAL A 551 -10.86 1.53 -20.40
CA VAL A 551 -9.80 1.98 -19.48
C VAL A 551 -8.59 2.50 -20.25
N LYS A 552 -8.26 1.91 -21.40
CA LYS A 552 -7.21 2.40 -22.31
C LYS A 552 -7.53 3.78 -22.83
N MET A 553 -8.78 4.01 -23.27
CA MET A 553 -9.24 5.34 -23.69
C MET A 553 -9.12 6.37 -22.56
N MET A 554 -9.39 5.99 -21.30
CA MET A 554 -9.16 6.88 -20.17
C MET A 554 -7.68 7.22 -19.98
N ASP A 555 -6.78 6.25 -20.13
CA ASP A 555 -5.32 6.48 -20.04
C ASP A 555 -4.81 7.41 -21.15
N ASP A 556 -5.29 7.22 -22.38
CA ASP A 556 -5.00 8.13 -23.50
C ASP A 556 -5.46 9.57 -23.19
N ILE A 557 -6.66 9.73 -22.60
CA ILE A 557 -7.14 11.04 -22.13
C ILE A 557 -6.27 11.59 -21.00
N ALA A 558 -5.83 10.76 -20.05
CA ALA A 558 -4.92 11.21 -18.99
C ALA A 558 -3.59 11.72 -19.56
N ALA A 559 -3.07 11.09 -20.62
CA ALA A 559 -1.89 11.58 -21.34
C ALA A 559 -2.15 12.94 -22.02
N GLU A 560 -3.29 13.11 -22.71
CA GLU A 560 -3.69 14.41 -23.29
C GLU A 560 -3.78 15.49 -22.20
N LEU A 561 -4.38 15.18 -21.06
CA LEU A 561 -4.57 16.12 -19.95
C LEU A 561 -3.23 16.52 -19.30
N LYS A 562 -2.25 15.61 -19.24
CA LYS A 562 -0.89 15.92 -18.79
C LYS A 562 -0.26 17.00 -19.65
N GLU A 563 -0.34 16.85 -20.98
CA GLU A 563 0.18 17.82 -21.94
C GLU A 563 -0.56 19.16 -21.86
N LYS A 564 -1.89 19.11 -21.77
CA LYS A 564 -2.75 20.30 -21.73
C LYS A 564 -2.55 21.15 -20.47
N TYR A 565 -2.51 20.53 -19.29
CA TYR A 565 -2.47 21.24 -18.02
C TYR A 565 -1.07 21.32 -17.41
N GLY A 566 -0.11 20.52 -17.90
CA GLY A 566 1.18 20.36 -17.24
C GLY A 566 1.02 19.79 -15.83
N LEU A 567 0.09 18.86 -15.60
CA LEU A 567 -0.15 18.22 -14.30
C LEU A 567 -0.09 16.70 -14.43
N ASN A 568 0.38 16.00 -13.40
CA ASN A 568 0.54 14.54 -13.44
C ASN A 568 -0.82 13.81 -13.26
N TYR A 569 -1.69 13.88 -14.26
CA TYR A 569 -2.92 13.07 -14.31
C TYR A 569 -2.61 11.58 -14.47
N SER A 570 -3.43 10.71 -13.90
CA SER A 570 -3.28 9.27 -14.07
C SER A 570 -4.59 8.56 -13.77
N ILE A 571 -4.81 7.40 -14.39
CA ILE A 571 -5.96 6.56 -14.05
C ILE A 571 -5.64 5.75 -12.80
N LEU A 572 -6.60 5.66 -11.89
CA LEU A 572 -6.46 5.02 -10.60
C LEU A 572 -7.54 3.94 -10.44
N ALA A 573 -7.13 2.71 -10.14
CA ALA A 573 -8.06 1.69 -9.69
C ALA A 573 -8.43 2.00 -8.23
N THR A 574 -9.62 2.55 -7.96
CA THR A 574 -10.06 3.00 -6.63
C THR A 574 -10.36 1.85 -5.64
N PRO A 575 -9.71 1.76 -4.46
CA PRO A 575 -9.95 0.69 -3.47
C PRO A 575 -11.40 0.59 -2.96
N ALA A 576 -12.15 1.70 -3.02
CA ALA A 576 -13.59 1.79 -2.84
C ALA A 576 -14.16 1.09 -1.58
N GLU A 577 -13.55 1.34 -0.41
CA GLU A 577 -13.98 0.76 0.88
C GLU A 577 -15.42 1.08 1.26
N SER A 578 -15.76 2.36 1.41
CA SER A 578 -17.14 2.81 1.64
C SER A 578 -17.87 3.12 0.32
N LEU A 579 -17.11 3.53 -0.70
CA LEU A 579 -17.65 3.99 -1.98
C LEU A 579 -18.41 2.90 -2.73
N ALA A 580 -17.93 1.65 -2.72
CA ALA A 580 -18.57 0.55 -3.43
C ALA A 580 -20.02 0.33 -2.97
N GLY A 581 -20.28 0.43 -1.67
CA GLY A 581 -21.64 0.34 -1.11
C GLY A 581 -22.45 1.62 -1.37
N ARG A 582 -21.85 2.81 -1.23
CA ARG A 582 -22.53 4.09 -1.47
C ARG A 582 -23.10 4.18 -2.88
N PHE A 583 -22.28 3.93 -3.90
CA PHE A 583 -22.73 3.98 -5.29
C PHE A 583 -23.87 2.98 -5.53
N LEU A 584 -23.72 1.76 -5.04
CA LEU A 584 -24.75 0.74 -5.22
C LEU A 584 -26.09 1.15 -4.60
N ARG A 585 -26.12 1.69 -3.37
CA ARG A 585 -27.39 2.10 -2.74
C ARG A 585 -28.12 3.16 -3.55
N ILE A 586 -27.42 4.20 -4.01
CA ILE A 586 -27.99 5.28 -4.83
C ILE A 586 -28.51 4.73 -6.17
N ASP A 587 -27.80 3.76 -6.76
CA ASP A 587 -28.19 3.11 -8.00
C ASP A 587 -29.39 2.19 -7.82
N ARG A 588 -29.43 1.40 -6.74
CA ARG A 588 -30.55 0.52 -6.38
C ARG A 588 -31.83 1.32 -6.11
N GLU A 589 -31.74 2.45 -5.41
CA GLU A 589 -32.88 3.35 -5.19
C GLU A 589 -33.44 3.92 -6.50
N LYS A 590 -32.56 4.31 -7.43
CA LYS A 590 -32.98 4.94 -8.70
C LYS A 590 -33.42 3.92 -9.76
N PHE A 591 -32.90 2.70 -9.75
CA PHE A 591 -33.13 1.72 -10.82
C PHE A 591 -33.72 0.38 -10.41
N GLY A 592 -33.86 0.11 -9.11
CA GLY A 592 -34.28 -1.18 -8.58
C GLY A 592 -33.14 -2.20 -8.53
N GLU A 593 -33.51 -3.45 -8.25
CA GLU A 593 -32.60 -4.59 -8.26
C GLU A 593 -32.39 -5.10 -9.69
N ILE A 594 -31.11 -5.21 -10.07
CA ILE A 594 -30.64 -5.70 -11.36
C ILE A 594 -29.68 -6.85 -11.06
N THR A 595 -29.94 -8.02 -11.63
CA THR A 595 -29.17 -9.25 -11.42
C THR A 595 -27.68 -9.04 -11.67
N ASN A 596 -26.84 -9.49 -10.75
CA ASN A 596 -25.38 -9.32 -10.74
C ASN A 596 -24.86 -7.86 -10.70
N VAL A 597 -25.74 -6.88 -10.54
CA VAL A 597 -25.39 -5.46 -10.53
C VAL A 597 -25.78 -4.83 -9.19
N THR A 598 -27.08 -4.64 -8.94
CA THR A 598 -27.60 -3.98 -7.73
C THR A 598 -28.32 -4.94 -6.77
N ASP A 599 -28.38 -6.23 -7.09
CA ASP A 599 -28.90 -7.34 -6.27
C ASP A 599 -27.96 -7.82 -5.14
N ARG A 600 -26.87 -7.09 -4.94
CA ARG A 600 -25.79 -7.32 -3.97
C ARG A 600 -25.49 -6.02 -3.22
N ASP A 601 -24.75 -6.05 -2.13
CA ASP A 601 -24.57 -4.86 -1.27
C ASP A 601 -23.32 -4.02 -1.56
N TYR A 602 -22.56 -4.37 -2.60
CA TYR A 602 -21.36 -3.66 -3.02
C TYR A 602 -21.10 -3.81 -4.54
N TYR A 603 -20.45 -2.81 -5.13
CA TYR A 603 -19.80 -2.97 -6.43
C TYR A 603 -18.38 -3.55 -6.32
N ILE A 604 -17.98 -4.32 -7.33
CA ILE A 604 -16.63 -4.87 -7.45
C ILE A 604 -15.63 -3.74 -7.67
N ASN A 605 -14.48 -3.84 -7.01
CA ASN A 605 -13.44 -2.83 -7.09
C ASN A 605 -12.85 -2.72 -8.50
N SER A 606 -12.94 -1.54 -9.12
CA SER A 606 -12.26 -1.17 -10.37
C SER A 606 -12.34 -2.23 -11.48
N PHE A 607 -11.22 -2.79 -11.94
CA PHE A 607 -11.13 -3.78 -13.02
C PHE A 607 -11.13 -5.23 -12.53
N HIS A 608 -11.23 -5.46 -11.22
CA HIS A 608 -11.15 -6.83 -10.71
C HIS A 608 -12.28 -7.68 -11.25
N ILE A 609 -11.96 -8.94 -11.54
CA ILE A 609 -12.95 -9.97 -11.86
C ILE A 609 -13.86 -10.17 -10.64
N ASP A 610 -15.14 -10.47 -10.88
CA ASP A 610 -16.10 -10.68 -9.79
C ASP A 610 -15.57 -11.74 -8.80
N VAL A 611 -15.69 -11.44 -7.52
CA VAL A 611 -15.27 -12.34 -6.45
C VAL A 611 -16.07 -13.65 -6.44
N LYS A 612 -17.24 -13.69 -7.10
CA LYS A 612 -18.07 -14.90 -7.27
C LYS A 612 -17.66 -15.79 -8.45
N GLU A 613 -16.83 -15.28 -9.36
CA GLU A 613 -16.45 -16.03 -10.57
C GLU A 613 -15.48 -17.16 -10.24
N ASN A 614 -15.74 -18.35 -10.79
CA ASN A 614 -14.89 -19.53 -10.60
C ASN A 614 -13.74 -19.52 -11.60
N ILE A 615 -12.74 -18.68 -11.33
CA ILE A 615 -11.55 -18.50 -12.18
C ILE A 615 -10.29 -19.08 -11.53
N GLY A 616 -9.42 -19.69 -12.34
CA GLY A 616 -8.13 -20.19 -11.88
C GLY A 616 -7.15 -19.06 -11.53
N ILE A 617 -6.25 -19.28 -10.57
CA ILE A 617 -5.28 -18.28 -10.09
C ILE A 617 -4.51 -17.64 -11.26
N PHE A 618 -3.92 -18.47 -12.12
CA PHE A 618 -3.08 -18.01 -13.22
C PHE A 618 -3.88 -17.30 -14.32
N GLU A 619 -5.12 -17.71 -14.54
CA GLU A 619 -6.01 -17.05 -15.50
C GLU A 619 -6.42 -15.66 -15.01
N LYS A 620 -6.80 -15.53 -13.74
CA LYS A 620 -7.09 -14.24 -13.12
C LYS A 620 -5.90 -13.29 -13.21
N ILE A 621 -4.70 -13.77 -12.89
CA ILE A 621 -3.46 -13.01 -13.03
C ILE A 621 -3.28 -12.53 -14.48
N ARG A 622 -3.43 -13.42 -15.47
CA ARG A 622 -3.27 -13.07 -16.90
C ARG A 622 -4.31 -12.05 -17.37
N LYS A 623 -5.56 -12.14 -16.91
CA LYS A 623 -6.64 -11.22 -17.28
C LYS A 623 -6.51 -9.86 -16.59
N GLU A 624 -6.08 -9.81 -15.34
CA GLU A 624 -5.93 -8.53 -14.61
C GLU A 624 -4.62 -7.80 -14.94
N ALA A 625 -3.54 -8.50 -15.31
CA ALA A 625 -2.24 -7.87 -15.55
C ALA A 625 -2.23 -6.73 -16.59
N PRO A 626 -2.90 -6.83 -17.75
CA PRO A 626 -2.90 -5.75 -18.73
C PRO A 626 -3.48 -4.43 -18.21
N PHE A 627 -4.41 -4.47 -17.26
CA PHE A 627 -5.00 -3.26 -16.66
C PHE A 627 -4.01 -2.47 -15.80
N HIS A 628 -2.96 -3.10 -15.28
CA HIS A 628 -1.97 -2.43 -14.43
C HIS A 628 -1.22 -1.33 -15.20
N LYS A 629 -0.89 -1.56 -16.48
CA LYS A 629 -0.24 -0.56 -17.32
C LYS A 629 -1.12 0.68 -17.53
N LEU A 630 -2.43 0.46 -17.69
CA LEU A 630 -3.42 1.51 -17.96
C LEU A 630 -3.80 2.31 -16.71
N THR A 631 -3.45 1.82 -15.51
CA THR A 631 -3.85 2.40 -14.22
C THR A 631 -2.62 2.88 -13.46
N ALA A 632 -1.81 3.72 -14.11
CA ALA A 632 -0.51 4.17 -13.60
C ALA A 632 -0.57 4.97 -12.28
N GLY A 633 -1.74 5.46 -11.88
CA GLY A 633 -1.99 6.16 -10.61
C GLY A 633 -2.19 5.23 -9.42
N GLY A 634 -2.46 3.94 -9.66
CA GLY A 634 -2.54 2.93 -8.61
C GLY A 634 -3.38 1.73 -9.01
N HIS A 635 -2.90 0.54 -8.65
CA HIS A 635 -3.51 -0.75 -8.98
C HIS A 635 -2.98 -1.85 -8.09
N ILE A 636 -3.70 -2.96 -8.03
CA ILE A 636 -3.26 -4.18 -7.36
C ILE A 636 -4.05 -5.35 -7.96
N THR A 637 -3.49 -6.56 -7.89
CA THR A 637 -4.21 -7.81 -8.15
C THR A 637 -4.17 -8.67 -6.90
N TYR A 638 -5.32 -9.23 -6.50
CA TYR A 638 -5.42 -10.18 -5.39
C TYR A 638 -5.65 -11.59 -5.91
N VAL A 639 -5.01 -12.55 -5.24
CA VAL A 639 -5.26 -13.98 -5.39
C VAL A 639 -5.74 -14.54 -4.06
N GLU A 640 -6.97 -15.07 -4.03
CA GLU A 640 -7.54 -15.82 -2.91
C GLU A 640 -7.17 -17.31 -2.96
N LEU A 641 -6.57 -17.84 -1.88
CA LEU A 641 -6.28 -19.26 -1.68
C LEU A 641 -7.30 -19.90 -0.72
N ASP A 642 -7.61 -21.16 -0.96
CA ASP A 642 -8.57 -22.00 -0.19
C ASP A 642 -7.94 -22.77 0.98
N GLY A 643 -6.62 -22.99 0.96
CA GLY A 643 -5.91 -23.77 1.96
C GLY A 643 -5.01 -22.98 2.91
N GLU A 644 -4.47 -23.68 3.91
CA GLU A 644 -3.40 -23.15 4.77
C GLU A 644 -2.12 -22.96 3.95
N ALA A 645 -1.88 -21.74 3.48
CA ALA A 645 -0.66 -21.38 2.76
C ALA A 645 0.61 -21.77 3.52
N ARG A 646 0.56 -21.81 4.86
CA ARG A 646 1.62 -22.26 5.77
C ARG A 646 2.16 -23.65 5.43
N LYS A 647 1.30 -24.56 4.98
CA LYS A 647 1.66 -25.95 4.63
C LYS A 647 2.27 -26.06 3.24
N ASN A 648 2.18 -25.01 2.41
CA ASN A 648 2.63 -25.05 1.02
C ASN A 648 3.18 -23.69 0.55
N VAL A 649 4.29 -23.27 1.15
CA VAL A 649 5.00 -22.02 0.79
C VAL A 649 5.43 -22.03 -0.69
N ARG A 650 5.61 -23.21 -1.28
CA ARG A 650 5.97 -23.39 -2.71
C ARG A 650 4.95 -22.76 -3.64
N VAL A 651 3.67 -22.79 -3.28
CA VAL A 651 2.60 -22.14 -4.06
C VAL A 651 2.74 -20.62 -4.04
N ILE A 652 3.17 -20.02 -2.91
CA ILE A 652 3.40 -18.58 -2.82
C ILE A 652 4.47 -18.15 -3.83
N LEU A 653 5.61 -18.84 -3.85
CA LEU A 653 6.68 -18.54 -4.81
C LEU A 653 6.23 -18.72 -6.28
N LYS A 654 5.44 -19.77 -6.58
CA LYS A 654 4.85 -19.96 -7.92
C LYS A 654 3.94 -18.81 -8.33
N ILE A 655 3.12 -18.30 -7.41
CA ILE A 655 2.21 -17.18 -7.68
C ILE A 655 3.00 -15.89 -7.90
N VAL A 656 4.02 -15.63 -7.07
CA VAL A 656 4.94 -14.49 -7.24
C VAL A 656 5.61 -14.54 -8.61
N LYS A 657 6.10 -15.72 -9.03
CA LYS A 657 6.64 -15.92 -10.40
C LYS A 657 5.59 -15.63 -11.46
N ALA A 658 4.38 -16.17 -11.34
CA ALA A 658 3.33 -15.94 -12.33
C ALA A 658 2.99 -14.45 -12.46
N MET A 659 2.85 -13.74 -11.35
CA MET A 659 2.63 -12.29 -11.33
C MET A 659 3.76 -11.53 -12.04
N LYS A 660 5.02 -11.89 -11.74
CA LYS A 660 6.21 -11.34 -12.41
C LYS A 660 6.16 -11.56 -13.92
N ASP A 661 5.95 -12.80 -14.35
CA ASP A 661 6.02 -13.21 -15.74
C ASP A 661 4.88 -12.61 -16.59
N THR A 662 3.70 -12.39 -16.02
CA THR A 662 2.56 -11.77 -16.71
C THR A 662 2.57 -10.25 -16.70
N GLY A 663 3.50 -9.61 -15.97
CA GLY A 663 3.61 -8.16 -15.91
C GLY A 663 2.69 -7.47 -14.88
N ILE A 664 2.30 -8.17 -13.82
CA ILE A 664 1.59 -7.55 -12.68
C ILE A 664 2.51 -6.51 -12.03
N GLY A 665 2.05 -5.27 -11.90
CA GLY A 665 2.82 -4.21 -11.24
C GLY A 665 2.87 -4.34 -9.71
N TYR A 666 1.76 -4.72 -9.08
CA TYR A 666 1.64 -4.87 -7.63
C TYR A 666 0.61 -5.96 -7.29
N GLY A 667 1.01 -6.97 -6.53
CA GLY A 667 0.21 -8.14 -6.24
C GLY A 667 0.17 -8.48 -4.76
N SER A 668 -0.91 -9.14 -4.33
CA SER A 668 -1.05 -9.67 -2.98
C SER A 668 -1.75 -11.03 -3.00
N ILE A 669 -1.40 -11.87 -2.03
CA ILE A 669 -1.90 -13.24 -1.92
C ILE A 669 -2.63 -13.35 -0.59
N ASN A 670 -3.93 -13.65 -0.68
CA ASN A 670 -4.83 -13.76 0.44
C ASN A 670 -5.11 -15.22 0.75
N HIS A 671 -5.05 -15.56 2.04
CA HIS A 671 -5.44 -16.86 2.58
C HIS A 671 -6.03 -16.66 3.98
N PRO A 672 -6.90 -17.57 4.46
CA PRO A 672 -7.50 -17.42 5.79
C PRO A 672 -6.44 -17.48 6.90
N ILE A 673 -6.43 -16.47 7.78
CA ILE A 673 -5.72 -16.52 9.06
C ILE A 673 -6.76 -16.45 10.17
N ASP A 674 -7.06 -17.60 10.76
CA ASP A 674 -7.94 -17.68 11.92
C ASP A 674 -7.16 -18.11 13.16
N LYS A 675 -7.61 -17.59 14.31
CA LYS A 675 -6.97 -17.83 15.59
C LYS A 675 -7.98 -17.89 16.72
N CYS A 676 -7.92 -18.94 17.53
CA CYS A 676 -8.64 -18.96 18.79
C CYS A 676 -7.93 -18.06 19.81
N ARG A 677 -8.64 -17.06 20.36
CA ARG A 677 -8.09 -16.13 21.34
C ARG A 677 -7.87 -16.74 22.72
N ASP A 678 -8.56 -17.84 23.02
CA ASP A 678 -8.50 -18.47 24.34
C ASP A 678 -7.37 -19.49 24.45
N CYS A 679 -7.20 -20.36 23.44
CA CYS A 679 -6.14 -21.39 23.45
C CYS A 679 -4.96 -21.10 22.50
N GLY A 680 -5.06 -20.08 21.64
CA GLY A 680 -3.99 -19.69 20.71
C GLY A 680 -3.87 -20.57 19.45
N THR A 681 -4.76 -21.55 19.25
CA THR A 681 -4.76 -22.40 18.04
C THR A 681 -4.88 -21.55 16.78
N GLU A 682 -3.96 -21.75 15.83
CA GLU A 682 -3.94 -21.09 14.51
C GLU A 682 -4.12 -22.14 13.41
N THR A 683 -5.31 -22.18 12.82
CA THR A 683 -5.70 -23.07 11.72
C THR A 683 -6.87 -22.40 10.99
N ILE A 684 -7.42 -23.00 9.94
CA ILE A 684 -8.73 -22.58 9.43
C ILE A 684 -9.79 -22.99 10.47
N ILE A 685 -10.48 -22.02 11.05
CA ILE A 685 -11.47 -22.23 12.12
C ILE A 685 -12.85 -21.78 11.62
N GLY A 686 -13.83 -22.69 11.72
CA GLY A 686 -15.24 -22.41 11.47
C GLY A 686 -15.84 -21.51 12.56
N ASP A 687 -16.91 -21.98 13.19
CA ASP A 687 -17.58 -21.23 14.26
C ASP A 687 -17.07 -21.58 15.66
N GLU A 688 -16.43 -22.74 15.81
CA GLU A 688 -15.92 -23.25 17.09
C GLU A 688 -14.47 -23.72 16.94
N CYS A 689 -13.62 -23.41 17.92
CA CYS A 689 -12.25 -23.87 17.95
C CYS A 689 -12.19 -25.41 18.05
N PRO A 690 -11.50 -26.11 17.13
CA PRO A 690 -11.45 -27.58 17.15
C PRO A 690 -10.65 -28.15 18.34
N ILE A 691 -9.94 -27.31 19.09
CA ILE A 691 -9.08 -27.73 20.20
C ILE A 691 -9.72 -27.46 21.57
N CYS A 692 -10.33 -26.29 21.78
CA CYS A 692 -10.87 -25.91 23.09
C CYS A 692 -12.38 -25.65 23.11
N GLY A 693 -13.07 -25.73 21.97
CA GLY A 693 -14.51 -25.47 21.87
C GLY A 693 -14.91 -23.99 22.00
N SER A 694 -13.94 -23.06 21.98
CA SER A 694 -14.23 -21.64 22.10
C SER A 694 -14.78 -21.06 20.79
N HIS A 695 -15.77 -20.17 20.91
CA HIS A 695 -16.28 -19.34 19.81
C HIS A 695 -15.54 -18.00 19.68
N ASN A 696 -14.56 -17.73 20.55
CA ASN A 696 -13.78 -16.49 20.54
C ASN A 696 -12.66 -16.57 19.49
N ILE A 697 -13.04 -16.44 18.21
CA ILE A 697 -12.16 -16.62 17.06
C ILE A 697 -11.87 -15.26 16.40
N SER A 698 -10.59 -14.91 16.33
CA SER A 698 -10.10 -13.81 15.49
C SER A 698 -9.98 -14.30 14.04
N LYS A 699 -10.57 -13.56 13.10
CA LYS A 699 -10.53 -13.86 11.66
C LYS A 699 -9.96 -12.66 10.92
N ILE A 700 -8.69 -12.75 10.53
CA ILE A 700 -8.00 -11.66 9.82
C ILE A 700 -8.17 -11.87 8.32
N ARG A 701 -8.60 -10.81 7.62
CA ARG A 701 -8.89 -10.82 6.17
C ARG A 701 -8.36 -9.54 5.53
N ARG A 702 -8.09 -9.62 4.22
CA ARG A 702 -7.79 -8.47 3.34
C ARG A 702 -8.93 -8.31 2.34
N ILE A 703 -9.67 -7.20 2.40
CA ILE A 703 -10.81 -6.96 1.50
C ILE A 703 -10.44 -5.90 0.44
N THR A 704 -10.03 -4.69 0.86
CA THR A 704 -9.77 -3.56 -0.06
C THR A 704 -8.31 -3.17 -0.27
N GLY A 705 -7.38 -3.78 0.48
CA GLY A 705 -5.93 -3.63 0.28
C GLY A 705 -5.08 -3.60 1.53
N TYR A 706 -5.69 -3.45 2.69
CA TYR A 706 -5.04 -3.63 3.99
C TYR A 706 -5.74 -4.72 4.80
N LEU A 707 -5.03 -5.22 5.80
CA LEU A 707 -5.59 -6.16 6.76
C LEU A 707 -6.43 -5.40 7.77
N THR A 708 -7.42 -6.06 8.34
CA THR A 708 -8.11 -5.57 9.53
C THR A 708 -8.24 -6.72 10.51
N GLY A 709 -8.48 -6.39 11.77
CA GLY A 709 -8.88 -7.36 12.79
C GLY A 709 -10.26 -7.95 12.51
N ASP A 710 -11.06 -8.16 13.56
CA ASP A 710 -12.37 -8.80 13.46
C ASP A 710 -13.28 -8.10 12.43
N LEU A 711 -14.04 -8.93 11.70
CA LEU A 711 -14.95 -8.49 10.64
C LEU A 711 -15.91 -7.39 11.10
N ASP A 712 -16.23 -7.32 12.39
CA ASP A 712 -17.13 -6.34 13.01
C ASP A 712 -16.79 -4.88 12.69
N SER A 713 -15.50 -4.59 12.48
CA SER A 713 -14.95 -3.26 12.17
C SER A 713 -15.35 -2.74 10.78
N TRP A 714 -15.76 -3.63 9.86
CA TRP A 714 -16.13 -3.25 8.49
C TRP A 714 -17.57 -2.78 8.37
N ASN A 715 -17.80 -1.92 7.38
CA ASN A 715 -19.13 -1.61 6.90
C ASN A 715 -19.85 -2.85 6.33
N SER A 716 -21.17 -2.76 6.24
CA SER A 716 -22.04 -3.85 5.77
C SER A 716 -21.64 -4.37 4.38
N ALA A 717 -21.30 -3.47 3.46
CA ALA A 717 -20.92 -3.77 2.09
C ALA A 717 -19.67 -4.65 1.99
N LYS A 718 -18.63 -4.38 2.79
CA LYS A 718 -17.38 -5.18 2.77
C LYS A 718 -17.51 -6.51 3.49
N LYS A 719 -18.38 -6.60 4.51
CA LYS A 719 -18.76 -7.90 5.10
C LYS A 719 -19.45 -8.79 4.07
N ALA A 720 -20.33 -8.23 3.25
CA ALA A 720 -20.95 -8.95 2.14
C ALA A 720 -19.91 -9.38 1.09
N GLU A 721 -18.96 -8.50 0.73
CA GLU A 721 -17.89 -8.84 -0.21
C GLU A 721 -17.00 -10.00 0.25
N GLU A 722 -16.61 -10.03 1.52
CA GLU A 722 -15.80 -11.13 2.05
C GLU A 722 -16.55 -12.46 2.02
N LYS A 723 -17.84 -12.45 2.39
CA LYS A 723 -18.69 -13.64 2.38
C LYS A 723 -18.86 -14.25 0.99
N ASP A 724 -18.90 -13.39 -0.02
CA ASP A 724 -19.13 -13.76 -1.42
C ASP A 724 -17.83 -14.18 -2.16
N ARG A 725 -16.65 -14.05 -1.54
CA ARG A 725 -15.37 -14.41 -2.17
C ARG A 725 -15.23 -15.91 -2.39
N VAL A 726 -15.15 -16.29 -3.65
CA VAL A 726 -14.76 -17.62 -4.10
C VAL A 726 -13.24 -17.73 -4.09
N LYS A 727 -12.76 -18.89 -3.66
CA LYS A 727 -11.33 -19.20 -3.62
C LYS A 727 -10.87 -19.67 -4.99
N HIS A 728 -9.72 -19.19 -5.44
CA HIS A 728 -9.21 -19.54 -6.77
C HIS A 728 -8.44 -20.86 -6.70
N GLY A 729 -8.90 -21.87 -7.43
CA GLY A 729 -8.23 -23.17 -7.52
C GLY A 729 -7.03 -23.17 -8.46
N MET A 730 -6.17 -24.18 -8.31
CA MET A 730 -5.20 -24.59 -9.34
C MET A 730 -5.93 -25.44 -10.40
N LYS A 731 -6.65 -24.81 -11.33
CA LYS A 731 -7.12 -25.49 -12.53
C LYS A 731 -6.17 -25.26 -13.69
#